data_AF-A0A8H3C759-F1
#
_entry.id   AF-A0A8H3C759-F1
#
_cell.length_a   1.000
_cell.length_b   1.000
_cell.length_c   1.000
_cell.angle_alpha   90.00
_cell.angle_beta   90.00
_cell.angle_gamma   90.00
#
_symmetry.space_group_name_H-M   'P 1'
#
loop_
_entity.id
_entity.type
_entity.pdbx_description
1 polymer ?
#
loop_
_entity_poly.entity_id
_entity_poly.type
_entity_poly.pdbx_seq_one_letter_code
_entity_poly.pdbx_strand_id
1 'polypeptide(L)'
;MLSRCMRLRMMSTSSPATKLVPPFTEETARAKVKAAQNLWNGQNPEKIALAYTPDSIWRNRSSFIQGRTAIAELLRNKWAKEKDYMLRKELFAFTDNRIAVQFWYEYRDVLDATLQPPFLDMEGGLYGGGDSGVVGIKNFRISAHKDIDGLDNFIAQHLNTQGPLPPLSTNAPYILAVWSEIIAACPVQAVGKTFNLPKEKGRGKDAGTVKVDVVADEGRRWIRVNTIKNSRLMAEIHELDGYDSESSEEDSPQNGTIIAPSSENSIIRMAKSLLAAAKYHLVPDTGEVPRITLRLTRLEIDPANSDEPIDSRIVRTVKDLEEMGVDVQLGEKPFPPRLVAPTSPPPVTPRPTRLVNLDLSLIIALVSDLTHAPLPANEADAYERFKPLTRVWKSGKLFRSTVINPSEPSSDDEGENEVTEGEDVVKDSHEHSRALALQLLSEMRHSLLDEMASYLKADQPLEFWTTPEAQQRCAKIVQKIGGVGERRRAKALFDPDGEQAFWEGSRFGEAYIPGLVPLRVYPEHIPTVTRLPGSKPTISHEIFARRLFRTCRILLSPSHAEAQARLKGTTVPLGYATELGPPSDMPLAPSIDTCTPSPSVLAGSRPNTRLTAHTVRSMLWGVSSRVTTLTANRASVRAVLREMKILAGIGSNSDEVGGALEHQDSKNGVDGKKGELGDDGVAVLWVVEPRSLAEQMRSDVVNAGEGVNA
;
A
#
# COMPACT_ATOMS: atom_id res chain seq x y z
N MET A 1 -5.88 -35.80 -58.11
CA MET A 1 -4.80 -35.08 -58.81
C MET A 1 -4.69 -33.69 -58.23
N LEU A 2 -3.47 -33.31 -57.79
CA LEU A 2 -2.94 -31.95 -57.50
C LEU A 2 -3.58 -31.19 -56.29
N SER A 3 -2.85 -30.53 -55.38
CA SER A 3 -1.49 -29.94 -55.42
C SER A 3 -0.85 -29.93 -54.01
N ARG A 4 0.49 -30.05 -53.95
CA ARG A 4 1.33 -30.02 -52.72
C ARG A 4 2.55 -29.12 -52.95
N CYS A 5 2.97 -28.45 -51.87
CA CYS A 5 4.09 -27.50 -51.73
C CYS A 5 5.36 -27.77 -52.57
N MET A 6 5.95 -26.69 -53.11
CA MET A 6 7.33 -26.66 -53.58
C MET A 6 8.16 -25.61 -52.81
N ARG A 7 9.31 -26.08 -52.33
CA ARG A 7 10.39 -25.37 -51.62
C ARG A 7 11.06 -24.32 -52.51
N LEU A 8 11.34 -23.13 -51.97
CA LEU A 8 12.40 -22.27 -52.49
C LEU A 8 13.72 -22.57 -51.75
N ARG A 9 14.75 -22.91 -52.53
CA ARG A 9 16.17 -22.97 -52.15
C ARG A 9 16.63 -21.58 -51.69
N MET A 10 17.00 -21.41 -50.43
CA MET A 10 17.90 -20.33 -50.04
C MET A 10 19.35 -20.79 -50.24
N MET A 11 20.08 -20.05 -51.06
CA MET A 11 21.50 -20.25 -51.32
C MET A 11 22.29 -19.93 -50.05
N SER A 12 23.10 -20.89 -49.62
CA SER A 12 24.03 -20.75 -48.51
C SER A 12 25.17 -19.82 -48.93
N THR A 13 25.22 -18.63 -48.33
CA THR A 13 26.45 -17.84 -48.21
C THR A 13 26.88 -17.91 -46.74
N SER A 14 27.78 -18.83 -46.42
CA SER A 14 28.43 -18.90 -45.11
C SER A 14 29.38 -17.72 -44.96
N SER A 15 28.91 -16.59 -44.42
CA SER A 15 29.80 -15.56 -43.87
C SER A 15 30.59 -16.18 -42.71
N PRO A 16 31.94 -16.04 -42.67
CA PRO A 16 32.73 -16.54 -41.56
C PRO A 16 32.32 -15.83 -40.27
N ALA A 17 32.04 -16.58 -39.21
CA ALA A 17 31.73 -16.02 -37.90
C ALA A 17 32.87 -15.10 -37.46
N THR A 18 32.62 -13.79 -37.43
CA THR A 18 33.61 -12.78 -37.07
C THR A 18 34.16 -13.08 -35.68
N LYS A 19 35.44 -13.41 -35.60
CA LYS A 19 36.07 -13.86 -34.36
C LYS A 19 36.16 -12.69 -33.39
N LEU A 20 35.33 -12.68 -32.34
CA LEU A 20 35.27 -11.62 -31.33
C LEU A 20 36.38 -11.76 -30.28
N VAL A 21 37.63 -11.64 -30.73
CA VAL A 21 38.86 -11.76 -29.94
C VAL A 21 39.70 -10.50 -30.07
N PRO A 22 40.52 -10.17 -29.05
CA PRO A 22 41.41 -9.02 -29.12
C PRO A 22 42.60 -9.25 -30.08
N PRO A 23 43.25 -8.19 -30.59
CA PRO A 23 42.91 -6.78 -30.38
C PRO A 23 41.60 -6.38 -31.07
N PHE A 24 40.78 -5.58 -30.40
CA PHE A 24 39.46 -5.20 -30.92
C PHE A 24 39.55 -4.01 -31.89
N THR A 25 38.76 -4.06 -32.95
CA THR A 25 38.30 -2.90 -33.72
C THR A 25 37.00 -2.35 -33.13
N GLU A 26 36.57 -1.15 -33.50
CA GLU A 26 35.31 -0.61 -33.01
C GLU A 26 34.12 -1.53 -33.33
N GLU A 27 34.06 -2.05 -34.55
CA GLU A 27 33.02 -2.98 -35.00
C GLU A 27 33.00 -4.26 -34.16
N THR A 28 34.17 -4.87 -33.95
CA THR A 28 34.28 -6.12 -33.18
C THR A 28 34.07 -5.89 -31.68
N ALA A 29 34.46 -4.74 -31.13
CA ALA A 29 34.15 -4.33 -29.77
C ALA A 29 32.64 -4.15 -29.57
N ARG A 30 31.97 -3.44 -30.48
CA ARG A 30 30.50 -3.24 -30.45
C ARG A 30 29.76 -4.56 -30.56
N ALA A 31 30.20 -5.45 -31.46
CA ALA A 31 29.66 -6.80 -31.58
C ALA A 31 29.88 -7.63 -30.30
N LYS A 32 31.06 -7.53 -29.66
CA LYS A 32 31.33 -8.18 -28.36
C LYS A 32 30.40 -7.68 -27.26
N VAL A 33 30.14 -6.38 -27.19
CA VAL A 33 29.23 -5.77 -26.20
C VAL A 33 27.79 -6.27 -26.39
N LYS A 34 27.30 -6.33 -27.64
CA LYS A 34 25.95 -6.83 -27.93
C LYS A 34 25.81 -8.34 -27.71
N ALA A 35 26.84 -9.12 -28.03
CA ALA A 35 26.88 -10.55 -27.68
C ALA A 35 26.82 -10.76 -26.15
N ALA A 36 27.54 -9.94 -25.38
CA ALA A 36 27.47 -9.98 -23.92
C ALA A 36 26.09 -9.55 -23.40
N GLN A 37 25.45 -8.53 -23.97
CA GLN A 37 24.08 -8.13 -23.60
C GLN A 37 23.11 -9.29 -23.77
N ASN A 38 23.12 -9.95 -24.94
CA ASN A 38 22.24 -11.07 -25.24
C ASN A 38 22.49 -12.26 -24.32
N LEU A 39 23.76 -12.55 -24.02
CA LEU A 39 24.14 -13.63 -23.11
C LEU A 39 23.60 -13.37 -21.69
N TRP A 40 23.69 -12.13 -21.19
CA TRP A 40 23.20 -11.74 -19.87
C TRP A 40 21.67 -11.68 -19.79
N ASN A 41 20.99 -11.24 -20.85
CA ASN A 41 19.51 -11.29 -20.94
C ASN A 41 18.97 -12.73 -21.01
N GLY A 42 19.80 -13.72 -21.36
CA GLY A 42 19.44 -15.13 -21.24
C GLY A 42 19.36 -15.65 -19.80
N GLN A 43 19.81 -14.87 -18.80
CA GLN A 43 19.73 -15.16 -17.36
C GLN A 43 20.15 -16.58 -16.97
N ASN A 44 21.16 -17.14 -17.66
CA ASN A 44 21.67 -18.50 -17.42
C ASN A 44 23.08 -18.41 -16.80
N PRO A 45 23.22 -18.59 -15.48
CA PRO A 45 24.49 -18.43 -14.76
C PRO A 45 25.64 -19.26 -15.34
N GLU A 46 25.37 -20.52 -15.66
CA GLU A 46 26.35 -21.48 -16.15
C GLU A 46 26.86 -21.07 -17.54
N LYS A 47 25.96 -20.69 -18.45
CA LYS A 47 26.32 -20.21 -19.79
C LYS A 47 27.09 -18.89 -19.75
N ILE A 48 26.74 -18.00 -18.82
CA ILE A 48 27.44 -16.71 -18.67
C ILE A 48 28.84 -16.92 -18.10
N ALA A 49 29.01 -17.79 -17.11
CA ALA A 49 30.31 -18.11 -16.54
C ALA A 49 31.30 -18.68 -17.58
N LEU A 50 30.80 -19.42 -18.59
CA LEU A 50 31.64 -19.95 -19.68
C LEU A 50 32.26 -18.86 -20.57
N ALA A 51 31.73 -17.64 -20.57
CA ALA A 51 32.33 -16.52 -21.31
C ALA A 51 33.61 -15.97 -20.66
N TYR A 52 33.94 -16.42 -19.46
CA TYR A 52 35.09 -15.97 -18.67
C TYR A 52 36.11 -17.10 -18.49
N THR A 53 37.38 -16.78 -18.22
CA THR A 53 38.42 -17.80 -17.99
C THR A 53 38.18 -18.57 -16.68
N PRO A 54 38.69 -19.80 -16.53
CA PRO A 54 38.54 -20.59 -15.30
C PRO A 54 39.00 -19.89 -14.03
N ASP A 55 40.01 -19.02 -14.15
CA ASP A 55 40.68 -18.24 -13.12
C ASP A 55 40.25 -16.76 -13.09
N SER A 56 39.17 -16.41 -13.79
CA SER A 56 38.69 -15.02 -13.92
C SER A 56 38.45 -14.37 -12.56
N ILE A 57 38.93 -13.14 -12.40
CA ILE A 57 38.74 -12.31 -11.20
C ILE A 57 37.75 -11.20 -11.52
N TRP A 58 36.65 -11.12 -10.77
CA TRP A 58 35.68 -10.03 -10.85
C TRP A 58 35.71 -9.20 -9.58
N ARG A 59 35.53 -7.89 -9.76
CA ARG A 59 35.01 -7.02 -8.71
C ARG A 59 33.59 -6.62 -9.11
N ASN A 60 32.60 -7.12 -8.39
CA ASN A 60 31.20 -6.74 -8.57
C ASN A 60 30.78 -5.88 -7.37
N ARG A 61 30.58 -4.57 -7.60
CA ARG A 61 30.33 -3.58 -6.55
C ARG A 61 31.44 -3.63 -5.47
N SER A 62 31.10 -4.07 -4.26
CA SER A 62 31.99 -4.21 -3.10
C SER A 62 32.54 -5.62 -2.90
N SER A 63 32.21 -6.58 -3.77
CA SER A 63 32.61 -7.99 -3.63
C SER A 63 33.63 -8.42 -4.68
N PHE A 64 34.57 -9.26 -4.27
CA PHE A 64 35.53 -9.93 -5.15
C PHE A 64 35.13 -11.39 -5.37
N ILE A 65 35.18 -11.85 -6.62
CA ILE A 65 34.80 -13.20 -7.02
C ILE A 65 35.91 -13.78 -7.88
N GLN A 66 36.35 -15.00 -7.55
CA GLN A 66 37.40 -15.69 -8.29
C GLN A 66 36.88 -17.03 -8.84
N GLY A 67 37.02 -17.20 -10.15
CA GLY A 67 36.71 -18.42 -10.87
C GLY A 67 35.25 -18.59 -11.26
N ARG A 68 35.03 -19.47 -12.24
CA ARG A 68 33.71 -19.69 -12.87
C ARG A 68 32.62 -20.14 -11.90
N THR A 69 32.97 -21.01 -10.94
CA THR A 69 32.03 -21.55 -9.96
C THR A 69 31.43 -20.43 -9.10
N ALA A 70 32.28 -19.53 -8.59
CA ALA A 70 31.85 -18.41 -7.77
C ALA A 70 31.10 -17.35 -8.59
N ILE A 71 31.47 -17.15 -9.86
CA ILE A 71 30.70 -16.30 -10.79
C ILE A 71 29.28 -16.85 -11.00
N ALA A 72 29.15 -18.15 -11.28
CA ALA A 72 27.84 -18.78 -11.49
C ALA A 72 26.97 -18.71 -10.22
N GLU A 73 27.56 -18.88 -9.03
CA GLU A 73 26.85 -18.74 -7.76
C GLU A 73 26.35 -17.31 -7.51
N LEU A 74 27.20 -16.31 -7.75
CA LEU A 74 26.77 -14.91 -7.66
C LEU A 74 25.62 -14.60 -8.61
N LEU A 75 25.68 -15.12 -9.85
CA LEU A 75 24.63 -14.90 -10.85
C LEU A 75 23.32 -15.63 -10.49
N ARG A 76 23.40 -16.84 -9.91
CA ARG A 76 22.24 -17.55 -9.33
C ARG A 76 21.56 -16.69 -8.28
N ASN A 77 22.33 -16.15 -7.33
CA ASN A 77 21.80 -15.28 -6.28
C ASN A 77 21.22 -13.97 -6.85
N LYS A 78 21.87 -13.41 -7.87
CA LYS A 78 21.41 -12.20 -8.57
C LYS A 78 20.00 -12.39 -9.14
N TRP A 79 19.75 -13.42 -9.95
CA TRP A 79 18.43 -13.64 -10.57
C TRP A 79 17.43 -14.40 -9.70
N ALA A 80 17.89 -14.95 -8.57
CA ALA A 80 16.98 -15.32 -7.49
C ALA A 80 16.24 -14.07 -6.98
N LYS A 81 16.93 -12.93 -6.86
CA LYS A 81 16.41 -11.66 -6.34
C LYS A 81 15.84 -10.71 -7.42
N GLU A 82 16.53 -10.56 -8.54
CA GLU A 82 16.20 -9.61 -9.60
C GLU A 82 15.33 -10.28 -10.67
N LYS A 83 14.00 -10.19 -10.53
CA LYS A 83 13.00 -10.72 -11.48
C LYS A 83 12.76 -9.75 -12.63
N ASP A 84 12.25 -10.26 -13.75
CA ASP A 84 11.97 -9.48 -14.95
C ASP A 84 13.17 -8.64 -15.43
N TYR A 85 14.37 -9.20 -15.24
CA TYR A 85 15.64 -8.52 -15.51
C TYR A 85 15.80 -8.26 -17.01
N MET A 86 15.90 -6.99 -17.39
CA MET A 86 16.22 -6.56 -18.74
C MET A 86 17.46 -5.68 -18.74
N LEU A 87 18.46 -6.03 -19.54
CA LEU A 87 19.75 -5.33 -19.63
C LEU A 87 19.99 -4.77 -21.04
N ARG A 88 20.40 -3.50 -21.08
CA ARG A 88 20.96 -2.82 -22.26
C ARG A 88 22.42 -2.49 -22.01
N LYS A 89 23.31 -2.81 -22.95
CA LYS A 89 24.73 -2.46 -22.93
C LYS A 89 25.11 -1.65 -24.18
N GLU A 90 25.97 -0.66 -24.00
CA GLU A 90 26.53 0.18 -25.06
C GLU A 90 28.05 0.32 -24.91
N LEU A 91 28.74 0.33 -26.05
CA LEU A 91 30.19 0.52 -26.10
C LEU A 91 30.51 1.97 -25.69
N PHE A 92 31.42 2.14 -24.74
CA PHE A 92 31.93 3.46 -24.36
C PHE A 92 33.29 3.75 -25.00
N ALA A 93 34.25 2.85 -24.81
CA ALA A 93 35.59 2.93 -25.37
C ALA A 93 36.21 1.54 -25.46
N PHE A 94 37.25 1.36 -26.26
CA PHE A 94 38.04 0.13 -26.31
C PHE A 94 39.51 0.46 -26.58
N THR A 95 40.41 -0.39 -26.11
CA THR A 95 41.85 -0.31 -26.40
C THR A 95 42.43 -1.71 -26.27
N ASP A 96 43.07 -2.21 -27.33
CA ASP A 96 43.66 -3.54 -27.42
C ASP A 96 42.71 -4.66 -26.96
N ASN A 97 42.92 -5.19 -25.76
CA ASN A 97 42.16 -6.27 -25.15
C ASN A 97 41.12 -5.81 -24.11
N ARG A 98 40.91 -4.50 -23.96
CA ARG A 98 40.00 -3.91 -22.97
C ARG A 98 38.83 -3.22 -23.65
N ILE A 99 37.64 -3.40 -23.11
CA ILE A 99 36.41 -2.75 -23.54
C ILE A 99 35.77 -2.10 -22.31
N ALA A 100 35.50 -0.79 -22.38
CA ALA A 100 34.68 -0.07 -21.43
C ALA A 100 33.22 -0.04 -21.92
N VAL A 101 32.28 -0.35 -21.04
CA VAL A 101 30.87 -0.56 -21.38
C VAL A 101 29.99 0.25 -20.44
N GLN A 102 29.06 1.02 -21.00
CA GLN A 102 27.93 1.59 -20.26
C GLN A 102 26.74 0.63 -20.32
N PHE A 103 25.96 0.54 -19.25
CA PHE A 103 24.81 -0.34 -19.23
C PHE A 103 23.71 0.15 -18.28
N TRP A 104 22.48 -0.22 -18.62
CA TRP A 104 21.26 0.02 -17.85
C TRP A 104 20.54 -1.30 -17.70
N TYR A 105 20.01 -1.58 -16.52
CA TYR A 105 19.12 -2.71 -16.34
C TYR A 105 17.97 -2.33 -15.43
N GLU A 106 16.80 -2.85 -15.78
CA GLU A 106 15.60 -2.78 -14.99
C GLU A 106 15.29 -4.18 -14.47
N TYR A 107 14.72 -4.24 -13.27
CA TYR A 107 14.30 -5.47 -12.64
C TYR A 107 13.27 -5.15 -11.55
N ARG A 108 12.55 -6.17 -11.11
CA ARG A 108 11.66 -6.13 -9.95
C ARG A 108 12.24 -6.97 -8.83
N ASP A 109 12.27 -6.44 -7.60
CA ASP A 109 12.76 -7.19 -6.44
C ASP A 109 11.74 -8.28 -6.07
N VAL A 110 12.19 -9.47 -5.67
CA VAL A 110 11.30 -10.51 -5.12
C VAL A 110 10.53 -10.00 -3.89
N LEU A 111 11.10 -9.07 -3.12
CA LEU A 111 10.41 -8.48 -1.97
C LEU A 111 9.26 -7.55 -2.38
N ASP A 112 9.30 -6.95 -3.58
CA ASP A 112 8.19 -6.14 -4.10
C ASP A 112 6.95 -6.99 -4.39
N ALA A 113 7.11 -8.31 -4.58
CA ALA A 113 6.01 -9.26 -4.78
C ALA A 113 5.31 -9.67 -3.46
N THR A 114 5.93 -9.43 -2.30
CA THR A 114 5.43 -9.96 -1.01
C THR A 114 4.32 -9.12 -0.36
N LEU A 115 4.04 -7.92 -0.87
CA LEU A 115 3.03 -7.02 -0.33
C LEU A 115 2.30 -6.25 -1.44
N GLN A 116 1.94 -6.90 -2.55
CA GLN A 116 0.88 -6.34 -3.39
C GLN A 116 -0.44 -6.43 -2.61
N PRO A 117 -1.11 -5.30 -2.31
CA PRO A 117 -2.44 -5.35 -1.76
C PRO A 117 -3.37 -6.00 -2.79
N PRO A 118 -4.47 -6.62 -2.36
CA PRO A 118 -5.40 -7.31 -3.26
C PRO A 118 -6.25 -6.30 -4.06
N PHE A 119 -5.61 -5.56 -4.96
CA PHE A 119 -6.22 -4.55 -5.82
C PHE A 119 -6.16 -4.94 -7.29
N LEU A 120 -7.23 -4.57 -7.97
CA LEU A 120 -7.22 -4.31 -9.41
C LEU A 120 -7.10 -2.79 -9.58
N ASP A 121 -5.93 -2.31 -10.04
CA ASP A 121 -5.65 -0.91 -10.39
C ASP A 121 -4.98 -0.88 -11.77
N MET A 122 -5.48 -0.02 -12.66
CA MET A 122 -5.11 0.04 -14.09
C MET A 122 -3.73 0.64 -14.36
N GLU A 123 -3.21 1.44 -13.43
CA GLU A 123 -1.88 2.03 -13.52
C GLU A 123 -1.28 1.97 -12.12
N GLY A 124 -0.25 1.12 -11.92
CA GLY A 124 0.41 0.80 -10.65
C GLY A 124 0.95 1.98 -9.83
N GLY A 125 0.07 2.91 -9.47
CA GLY A 125 0.35 4.24 -8.94
C GLY A 125 -0.50 4.63 -7.73
N LEU A 126 -1.44 3.78 -7.29
CA LEU A 126 -2.01 3.90 -5.93
C LEU A 126 -1.01 3.46 -4.86
N TYR A 127 -0.13 2.51 -5.19
CA TYR A 127 1.00 2.06 -4.37
C TYR A 127 2.29 2.45 -5.10
N GLY A 128 2.69 3.72 -4.94
CA GLY A 128 4.04 4.13 -5.31
C GLY A 128 5.06 3.16 -4.71
N GLY A 129 5.99 2.69 -5.55
CA GLY A 129 7.13 1.90 -5.11
C GLY A 129 7.97 2.72 -4.14
N GLY A 130 7.83 2.44 -2.84
CA GLY A 130 8.52 3.21 -1.81
C GLY A 130 8.16 2.72 -0.42
N ASP A 131 9.13 2.03 0.19
CA ASP A 131 9.13 1.41 1.52
C ASP A 131 8.18 0.22 1.71
N SER A 132 8.81 -0.94 1.94
CA SER A 132 8.19 -2.10 2.60
C SER A 132 7.30 -1.61 3.73
N GLY A 133 6.01 -1.99 3.76
CA GLY A 133 4.99 -1.48 4.67
C GLY A 133 5.20 -1.74 6.18
N VAL A 134 6.44 -2.02 6.60
CA VAL A 134 6.89 -2.28 7.97
C VAL A 134 7.42 -0.99 8.58
N VAL A 135 6.76 -0.51 9.64
CA VAL A 135 7.18 0.70 10.37
C VAL A 135 8.57 0.51 10.96
N GLY A 136 9.43 1.55 10.88
CA GLY A 136 10.70 1.57 11.61
C GLY A 136 11.83 0.75 10.98
N ILE A 137 11.57 0.01 9.89
CA ILE A 137 12.59 -0.78 9.18
C ILE A 137 13.71 0.09 8.60
N LYS A 138 13.37 1.30 8.13
CA LYS A 138 14.35 2.29 7.66
C LYS A 138 15.31 2.72 8.77
N ASN A 139 14.78 3.01 9.96
CA ASN A 139 15.60 3.40 11.11
C ASN A 139 16.48 2.23 11.60
N PHE A 140 15.93 1.01 11.58
CA PHE A 140 16.71 -0.19 11.87
C PHE A 140 17.86 -0.37 10.87
N ARG A 141 17.60 -0.19 9.57
CA ARG A 141 18.63 -0.24 8.52
C ARG A 141 19.71 0.82 8.73
N ILE A 142 19.34 2.06 9.06
CA ILE A 142 20.29 3.13 9.39
C ILE A 142 21.14 2.74 10.61
N SER A 143 20.54 2.18 11.66
CA SER A 143 21.27 1.71 12.84
C SER A 143 22.28 0.60 12.50
N ALA A 144 21.91 -0.32 11.61
CA ALA A 144 22.82 -1.37 11.14
C ALA A 144 24.00 -0.81 10.33
N HIS A 145 23.75 0.17 9.45
CA HIS A 145 24.83 0.80 8.68
C HIS A 145 25.81 1.55 9.59
N LYS A 146 25.30 2.27 10.62
CA LYS A 146 26.17 2.93 11.60
C LYS A 146 27.09 1.96 12.35
N ASP A 147 26.59 0.76 12.70
CA ASP A 147 27.39 -0.25 13.36
C ASP A 147 28.45 -0.83 12.41
N ILE A 148 28.09 -1.07 11.14
CA ILE A 148 29.04 -1.49 10.09
C ILE A 148 30.15 -0.44 9.91
N ASP A 149 29.80 0.84 9.77
CA ASP A 149 30.77 1.93 9.64
C ASP A 149 31.68 2.00 10.88
N GLY A 150 31.14 1.78 12.08
CA GLY A 150 31.90 1.70 13.32
C GLY A 150 32.89 0.54 13.35
N LEU A 151 32.47 -0.64 12.88
CA LEU A 151 33.32 -1.82 12.76
C LEU A 151 34.43 -1.61 11.71
N ASP A 152 34.10 -1.05 10.55
CA ASP A 152 35.08 -0.76 9.50
C ASP A 152 36.13 0.25 9.98
N ASN A 153 35.71 1.28 10.71
CA ASN A 153 36.62 2.25 11.33
C ASN A 153 37.51 1.58 12.39
N PHE A 154 36.94 0.71 13.24
CA PHE A 154 37.71 -0.05 14.23
C PHE A 154 38.77 -0.93 13.56
N ILE A 155 38.38 -1.65 12.51
CA ILE A 155 39.30 -2.48 11.71
C ILE A 155 40.41 -1.60 11.15
N ALA A 156 40.07 -0.51 10.44
CA ALA A 156 41.03 0.39 9.83
C ALA A 156 42.04 0.98 10.83
N GLN A 157 41.58 1.35 12.02
CA GLN A 157 42.42 1.89 13.10
C GLN A 157 43.41 0.86 13.67
N HIS A 158 43.06 -0.42 13.63
CA HIS A 158 43.84 -1.49 14.27
C HIS A 158 44.46 -2.50 13.31
N LEU A 159 44.43 -2.25 11.99
CA LEU A 159 45.01 -3.12 10.96
C LEU A 159 46.49 -3.48 11.22
N ASN A 160 47.24 -2.56 11.83
CA ASN A 160 48.69 -2.71 12.07
C ASN A 160 49.03 -2.83 13.56
N THR A 161 48.06 -3.01 14.44
CA THR A 161 48.32 -3.13 15.88
C THR A 161 48.95 -4.48 16.20
N GLN A 162 50.16 -4.47 16.76
CA GLN A 162 50.78 -5.69 17.30
C GLN A 162 50.49 -5.79 18.80
N GLY A 163 49.57 -6.68 19.18
CA GLY A 163 49.16 -6.90 20.57
C GLY A 163 47.67 -7.20 20.71
N PRO A 164 47.17 -7.42 21.95
CA PRO A 164 45.74 -7.60 22.19
C PRO A 164 44.97 -6.34 21.82
N LEU A 165 43.91 -6.51 21.03
CA LEU A 165 43.06 -5.42 20.59
C LEU A 165 42.25 -4.84 21.76
N PRO A 166 41.94 -3.53 21.74
CA PRO A 166 41.01 -2.95 22.70
C PRO A 166 39.61 -3.57 22.55
N PRO A 167 38.77 -3.50 23.60
CA PRO A 167 37.43 -4.07 23.56
C PRO A 167 36.58 -3.44 22.46
N LEU A 168 35.96 -4.29 21.64
CA LEU A 168 35.10 -3.87 20.54
C LEU A 168 33.74 -3.40 21.07
N SER A 169 33.41 -2.13 20.86
CA SER A 169 32.08 -1.59 21.13
C SER A 169 31.21 -1.78 19.89
N THR A 170 30.30 -2.76 19.92
CA THR A 170 29.40 -3.07 18.80
C THR A 170 28.02 -3.51 19.32
N ASN A 171 26.98 -3.10 18.61
CA ASN A 171 25.61 -3.57 18.80
C ASN A 171 25.24 -4.72 17.85
N ALA A 172 26.18 -5.23 17.04
CA ALA A 172 25.94 -6.28 16.07
C ALA A 172 25.19 -7.50 16.63
N PRO A 173 25.51 -8.05 17.83
CA PRO A 173 24.76 -9.19 18.37
C PRO A 173 23.27 -8.88 18.56
N TYR A 174 22.94 -7.68 19.06
CA TYR A 174 21.55 -7.25 19.21
C TYR A 174 20.87 -7.05 17.84
N ILE A 175 21.56 -6.42 16.89
CA ILE A 175 21.02 -6.16 15.54
C ILE A 175 20.73 -7.49 14.82
N LEU A 176 21.66 -8.45 14.88
CA LEU A 176 21.49 -9.78 14.28
C LEU A 176 20.33 -10.54 14.92
N ALA A 177 20.21 -10.52 16.24
CA ALA A 177 19.11 -11.16 16.94
C ALA A 177 17.75 -10.56 16.57
N VAL A 178 17.64 -9.23 16.50
CA VAL A 178 16.41 -8.55 16.04
C VAL A 178 16.12 -8.91 14.58
N TRP A 179 17.14 -8.98 13.72
CA TRP A 179 16.97 -9.35 12.33
C TRP A 179 16.48 -10.80 12.15
N SER A 180 17.01 -11.75 12.92
CA SER A 180 16.52 -13.13 12.95
C SER A 180 15.05 -13.21 13.39
N GLU A 181 14.63 -12.37 14.34
CA GLU A 181 13.21 -12.27 14.73
C GLU A 181 12.35 -11.63 13.63
N ILE A 182 12.85 -10.60 12.94
CA ILE A 182 12.16 -10.00 11.79
C ILE A 182 11.91 -11.04 10.69
N ILE A 183 12.93 -11.84 10.35
CA ILE A 183 12.82 -12.86 9.30
C ILE A 183 11.86 -13.99 9.72
N ALA A 184 11.89 -14.40 10.98
CA ALA A 184 11.08 -15.51 11.48
C ALA A 184 9.63 -15.11 11.80
N ALA A 185 9.35 -13.83 12.01
CA ALA A 185 8.03 -13.32 12.29
C ALA A 185 7.23 -13.08 11.00
N CYS A 186 5.95 -13.44 11.01
CA CYS A 186 5.07 -13.22 9.86
C CYS A 186 3.63 -12.95 10.32
N PRO A 187 2.96 -11.90 9.81
CA PRO A 187 3.53 -10.72 9.16
C PRO A 187 4.20 -9.79 10.18
N VAL A 188 5.27 -9.07 9.78
CA VAL A 188 5.86 -8.00 10.60
C VAL A 188 5.11 -6.69 10.34
N GLN A 189 4.69 -6.02 11.42
CA GLN A 189 4.01 -4.72 11.34
C GLN A 189 4.95 -3.55 11.65
N ALA A 190 5.79 -3.68 12.66
CA ALA A 190 6.71 -2.63 13.08
C ALA A 190 7.99 -3.19 13.67
N VAL A 191 9.08 -2.45 13.52
CA VAL A 191 10.39 -2.72 14.09
C VAL A 191 10.82 -1.54 14.96
N GLY A 192 11.25 -1.81 16.18
CA GLY A 192 11.75 -0.82 17.13
C GLY A 192 10.71 0.21 17.60
N LYS A 193 9.45 -0.22 17.79
CA LYS A 193 8.34 0.65 18.20
C LYS A 193 8.35 0.89 19.72
N THR A 194 8.09 2.12 20.13
CA THR A 194 7.96 2.50 21.55
C THR A 194 6.49 2.71 21.92
N PHE A 195 6.08 2.19 23.07
CA PHE A 195 4.74 2.26 23.62
C PHE A 195 4.74 3.03 24.95
N ASN A 196 3.71 3.85 25.17
CA ASN A 196 3.56 4.62 26.41
C ASN A 196 2.95 3.76 27.52
N LEU A 197 3.42 3.93 28.75
CA LEU A 197 2.83 3.34 29.93
C LEU A 197 1.65 4.19 30.44
N PRO A 198 0.68 3.59 31.15
CA PRO A 198 -0.38 4.35 31.79
C PRO A 198 0.20 5.37 32.79
N LYS A 199 -0.39 6.57 32.84
CA LYS A 199 0.04 7.62 33.79
C LYS A 199 -0.33 7.21 35.23
N GLU A 200 0.65 7.12 36.11
CA GLU A 200 0.40 6.95 37.55
C GLU A 200 -0.09 8.29 38.16
N LYS A 201 -1.15 8.24 38.98
CA LYS A 201 -1.62 9.42 39.73
C LYS A 201 -0.59 9.77 40.80
N GLY A 202 0.11 10.90 40.64
CA GLY A 202 0.93 11.49 41.72
C GLY A 202 2.40 11.78 41.41
N ARG A 203 2.95 11.39 40.25
CA ARG A 203 4.32 11.75 39.83
C ARG A 203 4.30 12.74 38.67
N GLY A 204 4.87 13.91 38.90
CA GLY A 204 5.07 14.95 37.88
C GLY A 204 6.20 14.60 36.92
N LYS A 205 5.94 14.86 35.64
CA LYS A 205 6.78 14.77 34.42
C LYS A 205 6.98 13.37 33.81
N ASP A 206 6.39 13.25 32.61
CA ASP A 206 6.43 12.21 31.58
C ASP A 206 5.90 10.81 31.91
N ALA A 207 4.97 10.34 31.08
CA ALA A 207 4.52 8.95 31.11
C ALA A 207 5.71 8.06 30.68
N GLY A 208 6.06 7.06 31.49
CA GLY A 208 7.12 6.11 31.15
C GLY A 208 6.86 5.44 29.80
N THR A 209 7.91 4.96 29.13
CA THR A 209 7.77 4.29 27.83
C THR A 209 8.49 2.95 27.80
N VAL A 210 8.05 2.03 26.95
CA VAL A 210 8.66 0.72 26.74
C VAL A 210 8.88 0.46 25.27
N LYS A 211 10.08 -0.01 24.91
CA LYS A 211 10.44 -0.36 23.53
C LYS A 211 10.09 -1.82 23.24
N VAL A 212 9.55 -2.09 22.06
CA VAL A 212 9.33 -3.41 21.47
C VAL A 212 10.12 -3.50 20.18
N ASP A 213 10.93 -4.54 20.02
CA ASP A 213 11.84 -4.64 18.88
C ASP A 213 11.14 -5.12 17.62
N VAL A 214 10.21 -6.07 17.74
CA VAL A 214 9.41 -6.54 16.62
C VAL A 214 7.95 -6.65 17.05
N VAL A 215 7.06 -5.96 16.34
CA VAL A 215 5.60 -6.10 16.46
C VAL A 215 5.14 -6.92 15.27
N ALA A 216 4.58 -8.09 15.54
CA ALA A 216 4.17 -9.07 14.55
C ALA A 216 2.73 -9.53 14.78
N ASP A 217 2.20 -10.30 13.84
CA ASP A 217 0.86 -10.89 13.91
C ASP A 217 -0.22 -9.83 14.18
N GLU A 218 -0.21 -8.76 13.37
CA GLU A 218 -1.15 -7.63 13.49
C GLU A 218 -1.15 -6.93 14.86
N GLY A 219 -0.03 -7.01 15.58
CA GLY A 219 0.11 -6.43 16.91
C GLY A 219 -0.27 -7.37 18.05
N ARG A 220 -0.74 -8.60 17.75
CA ARG A 220 -1.00 -9.65 18.75
C ARG A 220 0.27 -10.23 19.36
N ARG A 221 1.40 -10.08 18.69
CA ARG A 221 2.68 -10.56 19.20
C ARG A 221 3.71 -9.45 19.27
N TRP A 222 4.25 -9.24 20.46
CA TRP A 222 5.32 -8.27 20.72
C TRP A 222 6.58 -9.03 21.11
N ILE A 223 7.68 -8.78 20.42
CA ILE A 223 8.95 -9.44 20.65
C ILE A 223 9.95 -8.40 21.14
N ARG A 224 10.53 -8.66 22.32
CA ARG A 224 11.65 -7.90 22.88
C ARG A 224 12.90 -8.77 22.90
N VAL A 225 13.99 -8.26 22.36
CA VAL A 225 15.32 -8.89 22.37
C VAL A 225 16.15 -8.24 23.48
N ASN A 226 16.78 -9.09 24.30
CA ASN A 226 17.75 -8.69 25.32
C ASN A 226 19.00 -9.58 25.22
N THR A 227 20.17 -8.98 25.40
CA THR A 227 21.50 -9.59 25.29
C THR A 227 22.22 -9.73 26.64
N ILE A 228 21.48 -9.65 27.74
CA ILE A 228 22.01 -9.86 29.11
C ILE A 228 22.66 -11.24 29.26
N LYS A 229 23.82 -11.28 29.93
CA LYS A 229 24.53 -12.51 30.29
C LYS A 229 24.23 -12.93 31.72
N ASN A 230 24.48 -14.20 32.04
CA ASN A 230 24.42 -14.75 33.40
C ASN A 230 25.19 -13.87 34.40
N SER A 231 26.47 -13.57 34.13
CA SER A 231 27.30 -12.76 35.04
C SER A 231 26.75 -11.36 35.31
N ARG A 232 26.12 -10.72 34.32
CA ARG A 232 25.52 -9.39 34.50
C ARG A 232 24.26 -9.47 35.36
N LEU A 233 23.39 -10.45 35.11
CA LEU A 233 22.19 -10.66 35.91
C LEU A 233 22.55 -11.02 37.36
N MET A 234 23.59 -11.83 37.55
CA MET A 234 24.11 -12.17 38.89
C MET A 234 24.63 -10.95 39.64
N ALA A 235 25.33 -10.03 38.96
CA ALA A 235 25.74 -8.78 39.57
C ALA A 235 24.54 -7.96 40.04
N GLU A 236 23.47 -7.88 39.24
CA GLU A 236 22.23 -7.20 39.66
C GLU A 236 21.59 -7.87 40.89
N ILE A 237 21.57 -9.21 40.92
CA ILE A 237 21.02 -9.95 42.07
C ILE A 237 21.86 -9.70 43.33
N HIS A 238 23.19 -9.72 43.23
CA HIS A 238 24.05 -9.43 44.39
C HIS A 238 23.94 -7.98 44.86
N GLU A 239 23.78 -7.03 43.93
CA GLU A 239 23.50 -5.64 44.27
C GLU A 239 22.20 -5.57 45.09
N LEU A 240 21.15 -6.29 44.70
CA LEU A 240 19.87 -6.34 45.44
C LEU A 240 20.02 -6.96 46.84
N ASP A 241 20.71 -8.10 46.96
CA ASP A 241 20.91 -8.79 48.24
C ASP A 241 21.74 -7.94 49.23
N GLY A 242 22.70 -7.16 48.71
CA GLY A 242 23.51 -6.25 49.52
C GLY A 242 22.68 -5.14 50.18
N TYR A 243 21.59 -4.71 49.55
CA TYR A 243 20.69 -3.70 50.12
C TYR A 243 19.74 -4.25 51.19
N ASP A 244 19.43 -5.55 51.18
CA ASP A 244 18.57 -6.18 52.19
C ASP A 244 19.32 -6.48 53.51
N SER A 245 20.65 -6.46 53.53
CA SER A 245 21.47 -6.84 54.70
C SER A 245 22.00 -5.67 55.53
N GLU A 246 21.92 -4.41 55.06
CA GLU A 246 22.43 -3.22 55.79
C GLU A 246 21.33 -2.39 56.48
N SER A 247 20.17 -2.98 56.79
CA SER A 247 19.12 -2.31 57.59
C SER A 247 19.02 -2.87 59.00
N SER A 248 20.08 -2.67 59.77
CA SER A 248 19.98 -2.51 61.22
C SER A 248 21.00 -1.46 61.68
N GLU A 249 20.45 -0.33 62.10
CA GLU A 249 21.04 0.75 62.91
C GLU A 249 21.48 2.06 62.22
N GLU A 250 20.86 3.12 62.75
CA GLU A 250 21.23 4.54 62.81
C GLU A 250 20.61 5.57 61.86
N ASP A 251 20.12 6.61 62.56
CA ASP A 251 19.28 7.73 62.19
C ASP A 251 20.14 8.87 61.61
N SER A 252 19.80 9.39 60.43
CA SER A 252 20.19 10.75 60.03
C SER A 252 19.30 11.32 58.92
N PRO A 253 18.77 12.55 59.05
CA PRO A 253 17.90 13.16 58.05
C PRO A 253 18.68 14.14 57.18
N GLN A 254 19.04 13.75 55.94
CA GLN A 254 19.48 14.73 54.93
C GLN A 254 18.89 14.45 53.54
N ASN A 255 18.41 15.55 52.97
CA ASN A 255 17.78 15.71 51.67
C ASN A 255 18.56 15.09 50.50
N GLY A 256 17.83 14.44 49.59
CA GLY A 256 18.26 14.19 48.23
C GLY A 256 17.64 12.93 47.64
N THR A 257 16.39 13.00 47.16
CA THR A 257 15.70 12.06 46.25
C THR A 257 16.36 10.68 46.08
N ILE A 258 16.39 9.88 47.15
CA ILE A 258 16.85 8.49 47.06
C ILE A 258 15.70 7.71 46.42
N ILE A 259 15.89 7.33 45.16
CA ILE A 259 15.04 6.34 44.50
C ILE A 259 15.17 5.07 45.33
N ALA A 260 14.12 4.67 46.05
CA ALA A 260 14.10 3.39 46.73
C ALA A 260 14.52 2.28 45.73
N PRO A 261 15.55 1.46 46.03
CA PRO A 261 15.98 0.41 45.12
C PRO A 261 14.82 -0.55 44.89
N SER A 262 14.53 -0.88 43.62
CA SER A 262 13.49 -1.85 43.31
C SER A 262 13.99 -3.23 43.75
N SER A 263 13.20 -3.98 44.51
CA SER A 263 13.50 -5.36 44.95
C SER A 263 13.56 -6.40 43.80
N GLU A 264 13.68 -5.95 42.55
CA GLU A 264 13.49 -6.74 41.34
C GLU A 264 14.60 -6.45 40.33
N ASN A 265 15.10 -7.51 39.69
CA ASN A 265 16.12 -7.39 38.65
C ASN A 265 15.58 -6.73 37.36
N SER A 266 16.50 -6.31 36.48
CA SER A 266 16.15 -5.52 35.29
C SER A 266 15.25 -6.25 34.29
N ILE A 267 15.37 -7.58 34.19
CA ILE A 267 14.58 -8.39 33.25
C ILE A 267 13.12 -8.47 33.71
N ILE A 268 12.90 -8.72 35.01
CA ILE A 268 11.56 -8.75 35.61
C ILE A 268 10.88 -7.38 35.47
N ARG A 269 11.60 -6.29 35.78
CA ARG A 269 11.08 -4.94 35.62
C ARG A 269 10.67 -4.65 34.17
N MET A 270 11.50 -5.05 33.20
CA MET A 270 11.18 -4.89 31.78
C MET A 270 9.93 -5.69 31.38
N ALA A 271 9.81 -6.94 31.84
CA ALA A 271 8.63 -7.77 31.60
C ALA A 271 7.35 -7.14 32.17
N LYS A 272 7.40 -6.59 33.39
CA LYS A 272 6.28 -5.86 34.01
C LYS A 272 5.89 -4.64 33.18
N SER A 273 6.86 -3.84 32.72
CA SER A 273 6.58 -2.69 31.85
C SER A 273 5.97 -3.11 30.52
N LEU A 274 6.44 -4.19 29.90
CA LEU A 274 5.87 -4.72 28.65
C LEU A 274 4.43 -5.19 28.86
N LEU A 275 4.15 -5.92 29.93
CA LEU A 275 2.79 -6.40 30.26
C LEU A 275 1.84 -5.25 30.61
N ALA A 276 2.31 -4.24 31.34
CA ALA A 276 1.53 -3.04 31.64
C ALA A 276 1.20 -2.26 30.37
N ALA A 277 2.17 -2.09 29.47
CA ALA A 277 1.95 -1.47 28.18
C ALA A 277 1.01 -2.31 27.30
N ALA A 278 1.13 -3.64 27.28
CA ALA A 278 0.26 -4.52 26.49
C ALA A 278 -1.20 -4.45 26.96
N LYS A 279 -1.44 -4.36 28.28
CA LYS A 279 -2.78 -4.16 28.84
C LYS A 279 -3.38 -2.80 28.49
N TYR A 280 -2.54 -1.78 28.33
CA TYR A 280 -2.97 -0.42 27.96
C TYR A 280 -3.15 -0.25 26.44
N HIS A 281 -2.31 -0.89 25.64
CA HIS A 281 -2.33 -0.89 24.17
C HIS A 281 -2.87 -2.22 23.64
N LEU A 282 -4.14 -2.49 23.91
CA LEU A 282 -4.82 -3.68 23.43
C LEU A 282 -4.74 -3.79 21.90
N VAL A 283 -4.71 -5.02 21.41
CA VAL A 283 -4.84 -5.31 19.99
C VAL A 283 -6.16 -4.71 19.52
N PRO A 284 -6.12 -3.80 18.54
CA PRO A 284 -7.34 -3.14 18.08
C PRO A 284 -8.39 -4.16 17.58
N ASP A 285 -9.67 -3.83 17.78
CA ASP A 285 -10.88 -4.59 17.38
C ASP A 285 -11.13 -5.94 18.08
N THR A 286 -10.09 -6.61 18.56
CA THR A 286 -10.26 -7.82 19.38
C THR A 286 -10.32 -7.53 20.87
N GLY A 287 -9.71 -6.42 21.31
CA GLY A 287 -9.54 -6.12 22.73
C GLY A 287 -8.59 -7.12 23.42
N GLU A 288 -7.89 -7.95 22.65
CA GLU A 288 -6.94 -8.92 23.17
C GLU A 288 -5.68 -8.20 23.66
N VAL A 289 -5.09 -8.74 24.72
CA VAL A 289 -3.78 -8.30 25.18
C VAL A 289 -2.71 -8.95 24.28
N PRO A 290 -1.77 -8.19 23.70
CA PRO A 290 -0.67 -8.75 22.94
C PRO A 290 0.14 -9.77 23.75
N ARG A 291 0.42 -10.94 23.15
CA ARG A 291 1.35 -11.91 23.70
C ARG A 291 2.77 -11.35 23.64
N ILE A 292 3.43 -11.31 24.80
CA ILE A 292 4.82 -10.86 24.92
C ILE A 292 5.74 -12.05 24.78
N THR A 293 6.68 -11.97 23.83
CA THR A 293 7.82 -12.87 23.70
C THR A 293 9.09 -12.12 24.12
N LEU A 294 9.85 -12.69 25.05
CA LEU A 294 11.13 -12.14 25.50
C LEU A 294 12.27 -13.08 25.07
N ARG A 295 13.07 -12.62 24.10
CA ARG A 295 14.23 -13.34 23.57
C ARG A 295 15.48 -12.95 24.35
N LEU A 296 16.00 -13.87 25.18
CA LEU A 296 17.19 -13.70 26.01
C LEU A 296 18.36 -14.44 25.34
N THR A 297 19.07 -13.73 24.49
CA THR A 297 20.05 -14.33 23.54
C THR A 297 21.31 -14.90 24.18
N ARG A 298 21.69 -14.40 25.37
CA ARG A 298 22.94 -14.75 26.05
C ARG A 298 22.74 -15.22 27.49
N LEU A 299 21.50 -15.54 27.86
CA LEU A 299 21.17 -16.10 29.15
C LEU A 299 21.09 -17.62 29.00
N GLU A 300 21.91 -18.32 29.77
CA GLU A 300 21.98 -19.78 29.78
C GLU A 300 21.41 -20.34 31.07
N ILE A 301 20.59 -21.38 30.96
CA ILE A 301 20.04 -22.12 32.12
C ILE A 301 20.40 -23.60 32.09
N ASP A 302 20.93 -24.11 30.97
CA ASP A 302 21.31 -25.50 30.82
C ASP A 302 22.76 -25.69 31.27
N PRO A 303 23.03 -26.47 32.33
CA PRO A 303 24.39 -26.75 32.80
C PRO A 303 25.26 -27.41 31.72
N ALA A 304 24.67 -28.05 30.70
CA ALA A 304 25.42 -28.68 29.62
C ALA A 304 26.10 -27.68 28.67
N ASN A 305 25.64 -26.42 28.64
CA ASN A 305 26.11 -25.38 27.72
C ASN A 305 27.01 -24.33 28.39
N SER A 306 27.32 -24.49 29.69
CA SER A 306 28.08 -23.52 30.48
C SER A 306 29.25 -24.20 31.20
N ASP A 307 30.45 -23.61 31.07
CA ASP A 307 31.65 -24.05 31.80
C ASP A 307 31.59 -23.68 33.30
N GLU A 308 30.72 -22.73 33.67
CA GLU A 308 30.51 -22.26 35.05
C GLU A 308 29.19 -22.78 35.63
N PRO A 309 29.12 -23.06 36.96
CA PRO A 309 27.89 -23.48 37.61
C PRO A 309 26.82 -22.37 37.54
N ILE A 310 25.65 -22.72 37.02
CA ILE A 310 24.52 -21.80 36.88
C ILE A 310 23.83 -21.63 38.24
N ASP A 311 23.74 -20.40 38.73
CA ASP A 311 23.05 -20.08 39.98
C ASP A 311 21.54 -20.32 39.84
N SER A 312 20.96 -20.98 40.85
CA SER A 312 19.53 -21.28 40.93
C SER A 312 18.62 -20.05 40.81
N ARG A 313 19.10 -18.86 41.18
CA ARG A 313 18.36 -17.59 41.09
C ARG A 313 18.15 -17.12 39.65
N ILE A 314 19.05 -17.48 38.73
CA ILE A 314 18.86 -17.22 37.29
C ILE A 314 17.70 -18.07 36.76
N VAL A 315 17.69 -19.36 37.11
CA VAL A 315 16.61 -20.29 36.76
C VAL A 315 15.28 -19.82 37.37
N ARG A 316 15.30 -19.34 38.62
CA ARG A 316 14.13 -18.75 39.28
C ARG A 316 13.61 -17.54 38.52
N THR A 317 14.49 -16.63 38.08
CA THR A 317 14.09 -15.45 37.29
C THR A 317 13.37 -15.84 35.99
N VAL A 318 13.87 -16.85 35.27
CA VAL A 318 13.21 -17.36 34.06
C VAL A 318 11.83 -17.93 34.38
N LYS A 319 11.72 -18.71 35.46
CA LYS A 319 10.45 -19.28 35.90
C LYS A 319 9.44 -18.20 36.30
N ASP A 320 9.88 -17.16 37.00
CA ASP A 320 9.03 -16.04 37.40
C ASP A 320 8.46 -15.30 36.15
N LEU A 321 9.27 -15.14 35.09
CA LEU A 321 8.80 -14.57 33.82
C LEU A 321 7.73 -15.44 33.14
N GLU A 322 7.90 -16.76 33.15
CA GLU A 322 6.93 -17.70 32.59
C GLU A 322 5.62 -17.72 33.42
N GLU A 323 5.72 -17.69 34.76
CA GLU A 323 4.59 -17.57 35.67
C GLU A 323 3.80 -16.26 35.47
N MET A 324 4.49 -15.18 35.06
CA MET A 324 3.85 -13.91 34.66
C MET A 324 3.15 -13.96 33.29
N GLY A 325 3.27 -15.06 32.55
CA GLY A 325 2.68 -15.24 31.22
C GLY A 325 3.52 -14.69 30.06
N VAL A 326 4.82 -14.46 30.27
CA VAL A 326 5.75 -14.08 29.19
C VAL A 326 6.28 -15.33 28.50
N ASP A 327 6.25 -15.34 27.16
CA ASP A 327 6.89 -16.37 26.34
C ASP A 327 8.41 -16.14 26.32
N VAL A 328 9.12 -16.78 27.24
CA VAL A 328 10.58 -16.68 27.35
C VAL A 328 11.25 -17.59 26.32
N GLN A 329 12.22 -17.05 25.61
CA GLN A 329 12.92 -17.75 24.55
C GLN A 329 14.43 -17.54 24.72
N LEU A 330 15.16 -18.60 25.05
CA LEU A 330 16.60 -18.53 25.30
C LEU A 330 17.40 -18.73 24.01
N GLY A 331 18.64 -18.25 24.03
CA GLY A 331 19.60 -18.40 22.93
C GLY A 331 19.25 -17.60 21.67
N GLU A 332 20.16 -17.66 20.70
CA GLU A 332 19.97 -17.04 19.39
C GLU A 332 19.20 -17.98 18.44
N LYS A 333 18.39 -17.38 17.55
CA LYS A 333 17.87 -18.13 16.41
C LYS A 333 19.02 -18.37 15.42
N PRO A 334 19.17 -19.58 14.87
CA PRO A 334 20.19 -19.85 13.87
C PRO A 334 20.03 -18.90 12.68
N PHE A 335 21.15 -18.37 12.18
CA PHE A 335 21.17 -17.41 11.07
C PHE A 335 21.82 -17.99 9.80
N PRO A 336 21.20 -17.87 8.61
CA PRO A 336 19.82 -17.43 8.43
C PRO A 336 18.86 -18.46 9.03
N PRO A 337 17.73 -18.05 9.64
CA PRO A 337 16.72 -19.01 10.07
C PRO A 337 16.32 -19.80 8.82
N ARG A 338 16.12 -21.13 8.95
CA ARG A 338 15.59 -21.95 7.86
C ARG A 338 14.25 -21.35 7.45
N LEU A 339 14.28 -20.47 6.46
CA LEU A 339 13.13 -20.00 5.71
C LEU A 339 12.67 -21.20 4.93
N VAL A 340 11.79 -22.00 5.54
CA VAL A 340 10.86 -22.77 4.72
C VAL A 340 10.01 -21.69 4.08
N ALA A 341 10.43 -21.22 2.90
CA ALA A 341 9.56 -20.44 2.05
C ALA A 341 8.28 -21.26 1.97
N PRO A 342 7.11 -20.75 2.40
CA PRO A 342 5.89 -21.39 1.98
C PRO A 342 6.01 -21.52 0.47
N THR A 343 5.85 -22.73 -0.05
CA THR A 343 5.68 -22.98 -1.47
C THR A 343 4.35 -22.36 -1.86
N SER A 344 4.23 -21.03 -1.75
CA SER A 344 3.10 -20.30 -2.26
C SER A 344 3.26 -20.36 -3.76
N PRO A 345 2.21 -20.78 -4.50
CA PRO A 345 2.21 -20.62 -5.94
C PRO A 345 2.55 -19.16 -6.31
N PRO A 346 3.07 -18.91 -7.53
CA PRO A 346 3.35 -17.55 -7.98
C PRO A 346 2.12 -16.66 -7.75
N PRO A 347 2.30 -15.39 -7.33
CA PRO A 347 1.19 -14.49 -7.05
C PRO A 347 0.30 -14.39 -8.28
N VAL A 348 -0.92 -14.95 -8.17
CA VAL A 348 -1.94 -14.89 -9.20
C VAL A 348 -2.50 -13.47 -9.21
N THR A 349 -2.73 -12.90 -10.39
CA THR A 349 -3.41 -11.61 -10.52
C THR A 349 -4.75 -11.66 -9.80
N PRO A 350 -5.03 -10.70 -8.88
CA PRO A 350 -6.26 -10.74 -8.12
C PRO A 350 -7.47 -10.62 -9.06
N ARG A 351 -8.51 -11.44 -8.88
CA ARG A 351 -9.76 -11.42 -9.67
C ARG A 351 -10.93 -10.95 -8.81
N PRO A 352 -11.95 -10.29 -9.38
CA PRO A 352 -13.12 -9.91 -8.62
C PRO A 352 -13.90 -11.14 -8.13
N THR A 353 -14.65 -10.97 -7.05
CA THR A 353 -15.66 -11.94 -6.61
C THR A 353 -16.83 -12.00 -7.59
N ARG A 354 -17.62 -13.08 -7.53
CA ARG A 354 -18.84 -13.25 -8.34
C ARG A 354 -19.97 -12.30 -7.94
N LEU A 355 -20.01 -11.97 -6.65
CA LEU A 355 -20.87 -10.92 -6.11
C LEU A 355 -20.02 -9.65 -6.09
N VAL A 356 -20.39 -8.59 -6.81
CA VAL A 356 -19.61 -7.34 -6.84
C VAL A 356 -20.43 -6.23 -6.21
N ASN A 357 -19.84 -5.53 -5.24
CA ASN A 357 -20.46 -4.37 -4.62
C ASN A 357 -20.05 -3.09 -5.37
N LEU A 358 -21.04 -2.35 -5.87
CA LEU A 358 -20.86 -1.13 -6.64
C LEU A 358 -21.01 0.09 -5.73
N ASP A 359 -19.94 0.90 -5.67
CA ASP A 359 -19.99 2.21 -5.01
C ASP A 359 -20.76 3.24 -5.86
N LEU A 360 -21.27 4.32 -5.22
CA LEU A 360 -22.00 5.41 -5.90
C LEU A 360 -21.25 5.95 -7.12
N SER A 361 -19.94 6.16 -7.00
CA SER A 361 -19.11 6.66 -8.09
C SER A 361 -19.15 5.77 -9.33
N LEU A 362 -19.24 4.45 -9.14
CA LEU A 362 -19.39 3.51 -10.24
C LEU A 362 -20.82 3.50 -10.79
N ILE A 363 -21.84 3.60 -9.95
CA ILE A 363 -23.24 3.70 -10.43
C ILE A 363 -23.38 4.91 -11.35
N ILE A 364 -22.81 6.06 -10.96
CA ILE A 364 -22.78 7.26 -11.80
C ILE A 364 -22.02 7.01 -13.10
N ALA A 365 -20.87 6.32 -13.04
CA ALA A 365 -20.10 5.99 -14.23
C ALA A 365 -20.85 5.05 -15.18
N LEU A 366 -21.58 4.07 -14.65
CA LEU A 366 -22.37 3.12 -15.42
C LEU A 366 -23.59 3.75 -16.08
N VAL A 367 -24.20 4.79 -15.53
CA VAL A 367 -25.37 5.45 -16.17
C VAL A 367 -24.96 6.61 -17.07
N SER A 368 -23.73 7.11 -16.91
CA SER A 368 -23.17 8.27 -17.60
C SER A 368 -23.21 8.12 -19.11
N ASP A 369 -23.52 9.21 -19.79
CA ASP A 369 -23.46 9.26 -21.25
C ASP A 369 -22.03 9.12 -21.80
N LEU A 370 -20.98 9.41 -21.01
CA LEU A 370 -19.59 9.13 -21.41
C LEU A 370 -19.39 7.63 -21.69
N THR A 371 -20.04 6.77 -20.92
CA THR A 371 -19.94 5.31 -21.04
C THR A 371 -20.80 4.78 -22.20
N HIS A 372 -21.94 5.40 -22.51
CA HIS A 372 -22.88 4.85 -23.49
C HIS A 372 -22.85 5.51 -24.86
N ALA A 373 -22.52 6.80 -24.95
CA ALA A 373 -22.55 7.53 -26.22
C ALA A 373 -21.49 7.03 -27.22
N PRO A 374 -21.73 7.18 -28.53
CA PRO A 374 -20.72 6.88 -29.55
C PRO A 374 -19.42 7.64 -29.29
N LEU A 375 -18.29 6.95 -29.39
CA LEU A 375 -16.97 7.56 -29.17
C LEU A 375 -16.63 8.54 -30.30
N PRO A 376 -15.98 9.68 -30.02
CA PRO A 376 -15.43 10.58 -31.04
C PRO A 376 -14.37 9.87 -31.90
N ALA A 377 -14.13 10.36 -33.12
CA ALA A 377 -13.13 9.77 -34.01
C ALA A 377 -11.69 10.15 -33.63
N ASN A 378 -11.50 11.33 -33.03
CA ASN A 378 -10.20 11.85 -32.65
C ASN A 378 -10.29 12.71 -31.38
N GLU A 379 -9.14 13.14 -30.85
CA GLU A 379 -9.09 13.92 -29.61
C GLU A 379 -9.73 15.31 -29.74
N ALA A 380 -9.63 15.95 -30.90
CA ALA A 380 -10.21 17.27 -31.13
C ALA A 380 -11.75 17.21 -31.06
N ASP A 381 -12.36 16.19 -31.65
CA ASP A 381 -13.80 15.94 -31.57
C ASP A 381 -14.26 15.69 -30.12
N ALA A 382 -13.42 15.07 -29.29
CA ALA A 382 -13.71 14.84 -27.87
C ALA A 382 -13.76 16.16 -27.07
N TYR A 383 -12.84 17.08 -27.33
CA TYR A 383 -12.89 18.43 -26.75
C TYR A 383 -14.03 19.27 -27.30
N GLU A 384 -14.36 19.12 -28.59
CA GLU A 384 -15.49 19.82 -29.21
C GLU A 384 -16.84 19.40 -28.62
N ARG A 385 -16.98 18.13 -28.23
CA ARG A 385 -18.20 17.61 -27.60
C ARG A 385 -18.56 18.33 -26.30
N PHE A 386 -17.58 18.86 -25.56
CA PHE A 386 -17.80 19.56 -24.29
C PHE A 386 -17.29 21.00 -24.34
N LYS A 387 -17.60 21.74 -25.41
CA LYS A 387 -17.21 23.16 -25.50
C LYS A 387 -17.81 23.97 -24.33
N PRO A 388 -17.02 24.80 -23.64
CA PRO A 388 -17.50 25.66 -22.55
C PRO A 388 -18.62 26.58 -23.01
N LEU A 389 -19.61 26.80 -22.14
CA LEU A 389 -20.71 27.73 -22.38
C LEU A 389 -20.23 29.17 -22.16
N THR A 390 -20.14 29.98 -23.20
CA THR A 390 -19.92 31.43 -23.07
C THR A 390 -21.25 32.16 -22.90
N ARG A 391 -21.32 33.11 -21.96
CA ARG A 391 -22.49 33.98 -21.78
C ARG A 391 -22.42 35.12 -22.80
N VAL A 392 -23.47 35.32 -23.59
CA VAL A 392 -23.58 36.40 -24.58
C VAL A 392 -24.85 37.19 -24.28
N TRP A 393 -24.73 38.52 -24.17
CA TRP A 393 -25.88 39.41 -24.04
C TRP A 393 -26.56 39.60 -25.40
N LYS A 394 -27.87 39.35 -25.49
CA LYS A 394 -28.69 39.71 -26.67
C LYS A 394 -30.01 40.33 -26.22
N SER A 395 -30.33 41.51 -26.76
CA SER A 395 -31.64 42.18 -26.57
C SER A 395 -32.10 42.29 -25.11
N GLY A 396 -31.20 42.66 -24.20
CA GLY A 396 -31.52 42.83 -22.77
C GLY A 396 -31.76 41.54 -21.98
N LYS A 397 -31.49 40.36 -22.56
CA LYS A 397 -31.54 39.05 -21.89
C LYS A 397 -30.20 38.33 -22.01
N LEU A 398 -29.84 37.58 -20.97
CA LEU A 398 -28.61 36.80 -20.90
C LEU A 398 -28.81 35.45 -21.60
N PHE A 399 -28.06 35.18 -22.67
CA PHE A 399 -28.11 33.91 -23.39
C PHE A 399 -26.85 33.07 -23.15
N ARG A 400 -27.00 31.75 -23.07
CA ARG A 400 -25.89 30.80 -23.10
C ARG A 400 -25.65 30.41 -24.57
N SER A 401 -24.45 30.66 -25.11
CA SER A 401 -24.09 30.39 -26.51
C SER A 401 -22.72 29.74 -26.59
N THR A 402 -22.56 28.77 -27.50
CA THR A 402 -21.27 28.16 -27.86
C THR A 402 -20.55 28.91 -28.98
N VAL A 403 -21.17 29.98 -29.53
CA VAL A 403 -20.67 30.74 -30.68
C VAL A 403 -20.37 32.18 -30.26
N ILE A 404 -19.10 32.58 -30.37
CA ILE A 404 -18.68 33.98 -30.46
C ILE A 404 -18.60 34.30 -31.96
N ASN A 405 -19.51 35.13 -32.48
CA ASN A 405 -19.37 35.68 -33.84
C ASN A 405 -18.36 36.84 -33.78
N PRO A 406 -17.21 36.79 -34.48
CA PRO A 406 -16.18 37.84 -34.40
C PRO A 406 -16.53 39.14 -35.15
N SER A 407 -17.75 39.26 -35.70
CA SER A 407 -18.11 40.24 -36.73
C SER A 407 -19.16 41.27 -36.32
N GLU A 408 -19.57 41.33 -35.06
CA GLU A 408 -20.43 42.42 -34.56
C GLU A 408 -19.64 43.36 -33.63
N PRO A 409 -19.56 44.67 -33.94
CA PRO A 409 -18.93 45.63 -33.04
C PRO A 409 -19.87 45.90 -31.85
N SER A 410 -19.37 45.67 -30.63
CA SER A 410 -20.06 46.07 -29.41
C SER A 410 -19.98 47.59 -29.24
N SER A 411 -21.08 48.28 -29.52
CA SER A 411 -21.33 49.62 -28.99
C SER A 411 -21.93 49.47 -27.59
N ASP A 412 -21.20 49.84 -26.56
CA ASP A 412 -21.54 50.98 -25.71
C ASP A 412 -20.65 51.03 -24.46
N ASP A 413 -20.32 52.28 -24.16
CA ASP A 413 -19.41 52.79 -23.15
C ASP A 413 -20.14 53.03 -21.81
N GLU A 414 -19.32 53.15 -20.76
CA GLU A 414 -19.58 53.68 -19.42
C GLU A 414 -20.46 52.93 -18.40
N GLY A 415 -19.84 52.61 -17.26
CA GLY A 415 -20.52 52.29 -16.01
C GLY A 415 -19.68 51.44 -15.06
N GLU A 416 -18.74 52.07 -14.33
CA GLU A 416 -18.13 51.47 -13.14
C GLU A 416 -19.21 51.06 -12.13
N ASN A 417 -19.34 49.76 -11.86
CA ASN A 417 -19.72 49.22 -10.54
C ASN A 417 -19.41 47.71 -10.48
N GLU A 418 -18.71 47.35 -9.40
CA GLU A 418 -18.27 46.01 -9.00
C GLU A 418 -19.41 44.98 -8.96
N VAL A 419 -19.21 43.79 -9.56
CA VAL A 419 -19.43 42.48 -8.91
C VAL A 419 -18.48 41.45 -9.56
N THR A 420 -17.48 40.99 -8.80
CA THR A 420 -16.49 39.93 -9.12
C THR A 420 -17.09 38.50 -9.07
N GLU A 421 -18.32 38.30 -9.55
CA GLU A 421 -18.96 36.95 -9.59
C GLU A 421 -18.91 36.32 -11.00
N GLY A 422 -18.65 37.10 -12.04
CA GLY A 422 -18.66 36.62 -13.44
C GLY A 422 -17.42 35.81 -13.84
N GLU A 423 -16.23 36.19 -13.37
CA GLU A 423 -14.96 35.58 -13.78
C GLU A 423 -14.76 34.17 -13.18
N ASP A 424 -15.10 33.98 -11.90
CA ASP A 424 -14.98 32.68 -11.22
C ASP A 424 -15.92 31.62 -11.83
N VAL A 425 -17.15 31.99 -12.17
CA VAL A 425 -18.14 31.08 -12.77
C VAL A 425 -17.72 30.63 -14.18
N VAL A 426 -17.07 31.50 -14.96
CA VAL A 426 -16.54 31.16 -16.29
C VAL A 426 -15.35 30.20 -16.15
N LYS A 427 -14.44 30.48 -15.22
CA LYS A 427 -13.28 29.62 -14.95
C LYS A 427 -13.70 28.20 -14.53
N ASP A 428 -14.66 28.08 -13.61
CA ASP A 428 -15.19 26.78 -13.15
C ASP A 428 -15.86 25.98 -14.29
N SER A 429 -16.58 26.66 -15.19
CA SER A 429 -17.20 26.02 -16.36
C SER A 429 -16.18 25.48 -17.36
N HIS A 430 -15.08 26.22 -17.59
CA HIS A 430 -13.97 25.77 -18.43
C HIS A 430 -13.24 24.57 -17.82
N GLU A 431 -12.99 24.58 -16.51
CA GLU A 431 -12.36 23.47 -15.79
C GLU A 431 -13.22 22.20 -15.84
N HIS A 432 -14.54 22.34 -15.62
CA HIS A 432 -15.48 21.23 -15.68
C HIS A 432 -15.59 20.61 -17.08
N SER A 433 -15.74 21.46 -18.10
CA SER A 433 -15.79 21.06 -19.51
C SER A 433 -14.53 20.29 -19.94
N ARG A 434 -13.36 20.80 -19.55
CA ARG A 434 -12.08 20.13 -19.78
C ARG A 434 -11.99 18.79 -19.07
N ALA A 435 -12.48 18.69 -17.83
CA ALA A 435 -12.48 17.43 -17.10
C ALA A 435 -13.34 16.35 -17.78
N LEU A 436 -14.51 16.71 -18.31
CA LEU A 436 -15.37 15.79 -19.08
C LEU A 436 -14.70 15.30 -20.36
N ALA A 437 -14.04 16.21 -21.10
CA ALA A 437 -13.27 15.84 -22.29
C ALA A 437 -12.12 14.87 -21.95
N LEU A 438 -11.39 15.11 -20.85
CA LEU A 438 -10.34 14.20 -20.39
C LEU A 438 -10.88 12.82 -20.01
N GLN A 439 -12.04 12.75 -19.35
CA GLN A 439 -12.70 11.48 -19.04
C GLN A 439 -13.14 10.74 -20.31
N LEU A 440 -13.64 11.46 -21.32
CA LEU A 440 -14.00 10.87 -22.62
C LEU A 440 -12.79 10.34 -23.38
N LEU A 441 -11.68 11.07 -23.40
CA LEU A 441 -10.42 10.61 -23.97
C LEU A 441 -9.93 9.33 -23.28
N SER A 442 -10.12 9.26 -21.97
CA SER A 442 -9.81 8.05 -21.21
C SER A 442 -10.71 6.88 -21.58
N GLU A 443 -12.01 7.12 -21.77
CA GLU A 443 -12.95 6.10 -22.27
C GLU A 443 -12.61 5.62 -23.68
N MET A 444 -12.11 6.50 -24.54
CA MET A 444 -11.61 6.15 -25.88
C MET A 444 -10.38 5.24 -25.83
N ARG A 445 -9.51 5.42 -24.83
CA ARG A 445 -8.31 4.59 -24.64
C ARG A 445 -8.64 3.26 -23.95
N HIS A 446 -9.50 3.31 -22.94
CA HIS A 446 -9.88 2.18 -22.11
C HIS A 446 -11.36 2.30 -21.71
N SER A 447 -12.21 1.47 -22.31
CA SER A 447 -13.63 1.50 -21.98
C SER A 447 -13.91 0.79 -20.66
N LEU A 448 -14.70 1.44 -19.80
CA LEU A 448 -15.12 0.89 -18.51
C LEU A 448 -15.81 -0.48 -18.66
N LEU A 449 -16.74 -0.61 -19.61
CA LEU A 449 -17.50 -1.85 -19.78
C LEU A 449 -16.66 -2.96 -20.40
N ASP A 450 -15.73 -2.64 -21.30
CA ASP A 450 -14.78 -3.62 -21.84
C ASP A 450 -13.82 -4.13 -20.76
N GLU A 451 -13.34 -3.23 -19.90
CA GLU A 451 -12.54 -3.59 -18.72
C GLU A 451 -13.31 -4.56 -17.83
N MET A 452 -14.56 -4.20 -17.48
CA MET A 452 -15.41 -5.02 -16.64
C MET A 452 -15.61 -6.40 -17.26
N ALA A 453 -15.97 -6.47 -18.54
CA ALA A 453 -16.15 -7.73 -19.27
C ALA A 453 -14.87 -8.58 -19.32
N SER A 454 -13.69 -7.96 -19.35
CA SER A 454 -12.41 -8.67 -19.40
C SER A 454 -12.11 -9.43 -18.10
N TYR A 455 -12.42 -8.84 -16.95
CA TYR A 455 -12.18 -9.42 -15.62
C TYR A 455 -13.33 -10.32 -15.14
N LEU A 456 -14.55 -10.11 -15.65
CA LEU A 456 -15.76 -10.81 -15.21
C LEU A 456 -16.12 -12.04 -16.06
N LYS A 457 -15.19 -12.56 -16.88
CA LYS A 457 -15.40 -13.79 -17.65
C LYS A 457 -15.64 -14.98 -16.70
N ALA A 458 -16.89 -15.36 -16.51
CA ALA A 458 -17.29 -16.46 -15.63
C ALA A 458 -18.26 -17.41 -16.36
N ASP A 459 -18.07 -18.71 -16.13
CA ASP A 459 -18.98 -19.78 -16.60
C ASP A 459 -20.28 -19.86 -15.76
N GLN A 460 -20.49 -18.92 -14.82
CA GLN A 460 -21.60 -18.87 -13.85
C GLN A 460 -22.15 -17.44 -13.71
N PRO A 461 -23.42 -17.26 -13.29
CA PRO A 461 -24.05 -15.94 -13.23
C PRO A 461 -23.39 -15.01 -12.20
N LEU A 462 -23.20 -13.75 -12.58
CA LEU A 462 -22.71 -12.67 -11.72
C LEU A 462 -23.88 -11.96 -11.04
N GLU A 463 -23.68 -11.46 -9.83
CA GLU A 463 -24.65 -10.56 -9.20
C GLU A 463 -23.99 -9.26 -8.77
N PHE A 464 -24.68 -8.15 -9.03
CA PHE A 464 -24.23 -6.83 -8.64
C PHE A 464 -25.13 -6.30 -7.52
N TRP A 465 -24.48 -5.70 -6.52
CA TRP A 465 -25.13 -5.18 -5.33
C TRP A 465 -24.66 -3.75 -5.04
N THR A 466 -25.46 -2.98 -4.33
CA THR A 466 -25.06 -1.66 -3.82
C THR A 466 -25.74 -1.33 -2.49
N THR A 467 -25.26 -0.28 -1.83
CA THR A 467 -25.83 0.22 -0.59
C THR A 467 -27.08 1.07 -0.83
N PRO A 468 -28.07 1.08 0.08
CA PRO A 468 -29.27 1.92 -0.07
C PRO A 468 -28.94 3.42 -0.15
N GLU A 469 -27.87 3.86 0.52
CA GLU A 469 -27.42 5.25 0.44
C GLU A 469 -26.93 5.60 -0.98
N ALA A 470 -26.16 4.71 -1.61
CA ALA A 470 -25.69 4.92 -2.97
C ALA A 470 -26.86 4.99 -3.97
N GLN A 471 -27.86 4.12 -3.84
CA GLN A 471 -29.09 4.20 -4.64
C GLN A 471 -29.80 5.55 -4.46
N GLN A 472 -30.07 5.95 -3.22
CA GLN A 472 -30.78 7.21 -2.92
C GLN A 472 -30.02 8.45 -3.42
N ARG A 473 -28.69 8.49 -3.23
CA ARG A 473 -27.84 9.58 -3.72
C ARG A 473 -27.78 9.61 -5.24
N CYS A 474 -27.67 8.45 -5.90
CA CYS A 474 -27.69 8.36 -7.35
C CYS A 474 -28.98 8.98 -7.91
N ALA A 475 -30.14 8.59 -7.37
CA ALA A 475 -31.43 9.14 -7.80
C ALA A 475 -31.48 10.67 -7.67
N LYS A 476 -31.02 11.23 -6.54
CA LYS A 476 -30.97 12.69 -6.33
C LYS A 476 -30.02 13.40 -7.29
N ILE A 477 -28.81 12.87 -7.49
CA ILE A 477 -27.81 13.45 -8.38
C ILE A 477 -28.34 13.46 -9.81
N VAL A 478 -28.80 12.31 -10.30
CA VAL A 478 -29.29 12.17 -11.67
C VAL A 478 -30.56 12.99 -11.90
N GLN A 479 -31.44 13.13 -10.91
CA GLN A 479 -32.59 14.03 -11.00
C GLN A 479 -32.18 15.50 -11.14
N LYS A 480 -31.11 15.92 -10.46
CA LYS A 480 -30.65 17.31 -10.43
C LYS A 480 -29.87 17.71 -11.67
N ILE A 481 -28.96 16.85 -12.14
CA ILE A 481 -27.99 17.18 -13.20
C ILE A 481 -27.95 16.20 -14.39
N GLY A 482 -28.66 15.07 -14.30
CA GLY A 482 -28.64 14.07 -15.36
C GLY A 482 -29.49 14.46 -16.58
N GLY A 483 -29.05 14.06 -17.76
CA GLY A 483 -29.86 14.18 -18.99
C GLY A 483 -31.02 13.18 -19.05
N VAL A 484 -31.70 13.11 -20.19
CA VAL A 484 -32.87 12.24 -20.39
C VAL A 484 -32.45 10.78 -20.45
N GLY A 485 -31.38 10.48 -21.19
CA GLY A 485 -30.80 9.15 -21.29
C GLY A 485 -30.22 8.66 -19.97
N GLU A 486 -29.46 9.51 -19.28
CA GLU A 486 -28.87 9.20 -17.96
C GLU A 486 -29.95 8.96 -16.89
N ARG A 487 -31.04 9.74 -16.88
CA ARG A 487 -32.20 9.52 -16.00
C ARG A 487 -32.89 8.20 -16.27
N ARG A 488 -33.13 7.88 -17.54
CA ARG A 488 -33.72 6.61 -17.95
C ARG A 488 -32.85 5.44 -17.48
N ARG A 489 -31.54 5.47 -17.77
CA ARG A 489 -30.58 4.44 -17.36
C ARG A 489 -30.53 4.26 -15.85
N ALA A 490 -30.48 5.36 -15.09
CA ALA A 490 -30.46 5.28 -13.63
C ALA A 490 -31.72 4.65 -13.05
N LYS A 491 -32.90 4.90 -13.64
CA LYS A 491 -34.14 4.22 -13.23
C LYS A 491 -34.13 2.75 -13.63
N ALA A 492 -33.77 2.46 -14.88
CA ALA A 492 -33.75 1.11 -15.45
C ALA A 492 -32.76 0.19 -14.72
N LEU A 493 -31.62 0.71 -14.25
CA LEU A 493 -30.60 -0.05 -13.54
C LEU A 493 -31.14 -0.77 -12.29
N PHE A 494 -32.17 -0.25 -11.62
CA PHE A 494 -32.77 -0.87 -10.44
C PHE A 494 -34.12 -1.58 -10.74
N ASP A 495 -34.57 -1.56 -11.98
CA ASP A 495 -35.84 -2.14 -12.42
C ASP A 495 -35.61 -3.60 -12.90
N PRO A 496 -36.32 -4.61 -12.35
CA PRO A 496 -36.21 -5.99 -12.81
C PRO A 496 -36.44 -6.18 -14.31
N ASP A 497 -37.29 -5.35 -14.92
CA ASP A 497 -37.60 -5.38 -16.35
C ASP A 497 -36.84 -4.28 -17.14
N GLY A 498 -35.82 -3.69 -16.51
CA GLY A 498 -35.11 -2.51 -16.99
C GLY A 498 -34.04 -2.76 -18.06
N GLU A 499 -33.69 -4.01 -18.39
CA GLU A 499 -32.56 -4.35 -19.27
C GLU A 499 -32.61 -3.58 -20.61
N GLN A 500 -33.73 -3.67 -21.33
CA GLN A 500 -33.91 -2.99 -22.62
C GLN A 500 -33.81 -1.46 -22.45
N ALA A 501 -34.49 -0.93 -21.43
CA ALA A 501 -34.50 0.50 -21.14
C ALA A 501 -33.15 1.02 -20.62
N PHE A 502 -32.25 0.17 -20.14
CA PHE A 502 -30.90 0.56 -19.74
C PHE A 502 -29.99 0.68 -20.97
N TRP A 503 -30.02 -0.30 -21.86
CA TRP A 503 -29.15 -0.34 -23.04
C TRP A 503 -29.63 0.51 -24.22
N GLU A 504 -30.87 1.00 -24.20
CA GLU A 504 -31.40 1.87 -25.26
C GLU A 504 -30.47 3.08 -25.54
N GLY A 505 -30.10 3.24 -26.81
CA GLY A 505 -29.22 4.31 -27.29
C GLY A 505 -27.75 4.16 -26.86
N SER A 506 -27.37 3.03 -26.27
CA SER A 506 -25.97 2.72 -25.97
C SER A 506 -25.23 2.21 -27.21
N ARG A 507 -23.92 2.50 -27.28
CA ARG A 507 -23.00 1.84 -28.21
C ARG A 507 -22.76 0.35 -27.91
N PHE A 508 -23.22 -0.14 -26.76
CA PHE A 508 -23.15 -1.54 -26.35
C PHE A 508 -24.49 -2.24 -26.54
N GLY A 509 -24.46 -3.54 -26.83
CA GLY A 509 -25.67 -4.35 -26.97
C GLY A 509 -26.29 -4.74 -25.61
N GLU A 510 -27.52 -5.26 -25.66
CA GLU A 510 -28.18 -5.83 -24.49
C GLU A 510 -27.33 -6.95 -23.86
N ALA A 511 -27.40 -7.09 -22.53
CA ALA A 511 -26.65 -8.08 -21.76
C ALA A 511 -25.12 -8.05 -21.95
N TYR A 512 -24.53 -6.89 -22.31
CA TYR A 512 -23.08 -6.75 -22.48
C TYR A 512 -22.29 -7.13 -21.22
N ILE A 513 -22.82 -6.76 -20.04
CA ILE A 513 -22.40 -7.27 -18.73
C ILE A 513 -23.56 -8.07 -18.14
N PRO A 514 -23.55 -9.41 -18.26
CA PRO A 514 -24.65 -10.24 -17.76
C PRO A 514 -24.87 -10.07 -16.26
N GLY A 515 -26.13 -9.89 -15.85
CA GLY A 515 -26.51 -9.77 -14.44
C GLY A 515 -26.39 -8.36 -13.84
N LEU A 516 -25.96 -7.36 -14.63
CA LEU A 516 -25.84 -5.97 -14.17
C LEU A 516 -27.20 -5.34 -13.83
N VAL A 517 -28.25 -5.63 -14.60
CA VAL A 517 -29.61 -5.16 -14.39
C VAL A 517 -30.52 -6.36 -14.05
N PRO A 518 -31.32 -6.28 -12.96
CA PRO A 518 -31.36 -5.22 -11.97
C PRO A 518 -30.16 -5.25 -10.99
N LEU A 519 -29.65 -4.07 -10.67
CA LEU A 519 -28.72 -3.84 -9.57
C LEU A 519 -29.45 -4.01 -8.23
N ARG A 520 -28.97 -4.94 -7.41
CA ARG A 520 -29.60 -5.27 -6.13
C ARG A 520 -29.16 -4.30 -5.04
N VAL A 521 -30.02 -4.11 -4.04
CA VAL A 521 -29.77 -3.19 -2.92
C VAL A 521 -29.73 -3.98 -1.63
N TYR A 522 -28.71 -3.76 -0.81
CA TYR A 522 -28.63 -4.37 0.52
C TYR A 522 -29.80 -3.91 1.40
N PRO A 523 -30.26 -4.73 2.36
CA PRO A 523 -31.40 -4.36 3.21
C PRO A 523 -31.09 -3.24 4.21
N GLU A 524 -29.81 -3.04 4.56
CA GLU A 524 -29.37 -2.08 5.58
C GLU A 524 -28.30 -1.13 5.02
N HIS A 525 -28.17 0.05 5.63
CA HIS A 525 -27.16 1.04 5.23
C HIS A 525 -25.75 0.73 5.75
N ILE A 526 -25.63 0.03 6.89
CA ILE A 526 -24.37 -0.35 7.53
C ILE A 526 -24.46 -1.82 7.93
N PRO A 527 -23.41 -2.65 7.73
CA PRO A 527 -23.46 -4.04 8.14
C PRO A 527 -23.61 -4.16 9.66
N THR A 528 -24.50 -5.06 10.12
CA THR A 528 -24.62 -5.46 11.54
C THR A 528 -23.39 -6.21 12.06
N VAL A 529 -22.55 -6.73 11.16
CA VAL A 529 -21.34 -7.49 11.48
C VAL A 529 -20.32 -6.61 12.23
N THR A 530 -20.08 -6.96 13.50
CA THR A 530 -19.09 -6.26 14.35
C THR A 530 -17.67 -6.79 14.19
N ARG A 531 -17.49 -8.00 13.64
CA ARG A 531 -16.20 -8.67 13.44
C ARG A 531 -16.21 -9.52 12.16
N LEU A 532 -15.09 -9.58 11.44
CA LEU A 532 -14.94 -10.43 10.26
C LEU A 532 -15.04 -11.93 10.63
N PRO A 533 -15.74 -12.78 9.85
CA PRO A 533 -15.90 -14.21 10.16
C PRO A 533 -14.60 -15.02 10.00
N GLY A 534 -14.21 -15.80 11.01
CA GLY A 534 -13.19 -16.85 10.91
C GLY A 534 -11.76 -16.46 11.38
N SER A 535 -11.22 -17.22 12.32
CA SER A 535 -9.85 -17.09 12.86
C SER A 535 -8.97 -18.28 12.42
N LYS A 536 -8.16 -18.10 11.35
CA LYS A 536 -6.87 -18.78 10.98
C LYS A 536 -6.67 -18.82 9.43
N PRO A 537 -5.44 -18.97 8.89
CA PRO A 537 -4.19 -18.24 9.14
C PRO A 537 -4.04 -17.00 8.23
N THR A 538 -3.02 -16.19 8.53
CA THR A 538 -2.72 -14.85 8.01
C THR A 538 -2.13 -14.87 6.59
N ILE A 539 -3.00 -14.90 5.56
CA ILE A 539 -2.63 -14.58 4.18
C ILE A 539 -2.68 -13.04 4.00
N SER A 540 -1.78 -12.46 3.20
CA SER A 540 -1.68 -11.00 2.97
C SER A 540 -3.02 -10.32 2.62
N HIS A 541 -3.92 -11.02 1.89
CA HIS A 541 -5.26 -10.53 1.56
C HIS A 541 -6.16 -10.34 2.80
N GLU A 542 -6.20 -11.33 3.69
CA GLU A 542 -7.01 -11.29 4.91
C GLU A 542 -6.51 -10.19 5.86
N ILE A 543 -5.20 -9.98 5.92
CA ILE A 543 -4.58 -8.88 6.67
C ILE A 543 -5.04 -7.53 6.11
N PHE A 544 -5.01 -7.37 4.79
CA PHE A 544 -5.49 -6.16 4.15
C PHE A 544 -6.99 -5.93 4.41
N ALA A 545 -7.82 -6.95 4.24
CA ALA A 545 -9.26 -6.89 4.49
C ALA A 545 -9.57 -6.47 5.94
N ARG A 546 -8.87 -7.06 6.92
CA ARG A 546 -9.03 -6.67 8.34
C ARG A 546 -8.64 -5.22 8.60
N ARG A 547 -7.51 -4.78 8.03
CA ARG A 547 -7.08 -3.37 8.15
C ARG A 547 -8.07 -2.42 7.49
N LEU A 548 -8.57 -2.75 6.30
CA LEU A 548 -9.57 -1.95 5.61
C LEU A 548 -10.89 -1.88 6.40
N PHE A 549 -11.41 -3.02 6.87
CA PHE A 549 -12.60 -3.09 7.72
C PHE A 549 -12.46 -2.18 8.94
N ARG A 550 -11.33 -2.30 9.65
CA ARG A 550 -11.02 -1.48 10.81
C ARG A 550 -10.98 0.01 10.47
N THR A 551 -10.24 0.39 9.44
CA THR A 551 -10.12 1.80 9.04
C THR A 551 -11.48 2.37 8.65
N CYS A 552 -12.29 1.65 7.86
CA CYS A 552 -13.63 2.10 7.51
C CYS A 552 -14.53 2.28 8.73
N ARG A 553 -14.50 1.37 9.73
CA ARG A 553 -15.26 1.53 10.98
C ARG A 553 -14.83 2.75 11.79
N ILE A 554 -13.53 2.98 11.90
CA ILE A 554 -12.99 4.16 12.61
C ILE A 554 -13.40 5.43 11.87
N LEU A 555 -13.27 5.47 10.55
CA LEU A 555 -13.62 6.64 9.75
C LEU A 555 -15.12 6.98 9.85
N LEU A 556 -15.97 5.98 10.05
CA LEU A 556 -17.42 6.14 10.23
C LEU A 556 -17.84 6.32 11.71
N SER A 557 -16.92 6.33 12.68
CA SER A 557 -17.28 6.47 14.09
C SER A 557 -17.66 7.92 14.46
N PRO A 558 -18.60 8.12 15.41
CA PRO A 558 -18.95 9.46 15.89
C PRO A 558 -17.75 10.22 16.47
N SER A 559 -16.89 9.51 17.22
CA SER A 559 -15.67 10.06 17.82
C SER A 559 -14.67 10.58 16.79
N HIS A 560 -14.53 9.89 15.65
CA HIS A 560 -13.68 10.35 14.55
C HIS A 560 -14.29 11.57 13.85
N ALA A 561 -15.62 11.57 13.63
CA ALA A 561 -16.32 12.72 13.07
C ALA A 561 -16.19 13.98 13.95
N GLU A 562 -16.28 13.83 15.27
CA GLU A 562 -16.05 14.91 16.23
C GLU A 562 -14.60 15.42 16.22
N ALA A 563 -13.62 14.52 16.15
CA ALA A 563 -12.21 14.90 16.06
C ALA A 563 -11.91 15.70 14.77
N GLN A 564 -12.47 15.27 13.64
CA GLN A 564 -12.37 15.98 12.37
C GLN A 564 -13.07 17.35 12.40
N ALA A 565 -14.21 17.46 13.08
CA ALA A 565 -14.92 18.72 13.26
C ALA A 565 -14.08 19.74 14.05
N ARG A 566 -13.44 19.29 15.15
CA ARG A 566 -12.53 20.13 15.95
C ARG A 566 -11.34 20.61 15.13
N LEU A 567 -10.75 19.74 14.30
CA LEU A 567 -9.63 20.10 13.43
C LEU A 567 -10.00 21.10 12.32
N LYS A 568 -11.26 21.11 11.87
CA LYS A 568 -11.78 22.10 10.91
C LYS A 568 -12.29 23.39 11.56
N GLY A 569 -12.25 23.50 12.89
CA GLY A 569 -12.81 24.65 13.61
C GLY A 569 -14.34 24.72 13.55
N THR A 570 -15.02 23.60 13.28
CA THR A 570 -16.49 23.54 13.20
C THR A 570 -17.08 22.95 14.50
N THR A 571 -18.08 23.60 15.09
CA THR A 571 -18.76 23.17 16.33
C THR A 571 -19.77 22.05 16.13
N VAL A 572 -20.16 21.80 14.88
CA VAL A 572 -21.07 20.72 14.48
C VAL A 572 -20.23 19.50 14.09
N PRO A 573 -20.56 18.27 14.52
CA PRO A 573 -19.97 17.06 13.95
C PRO A 573 -20.06 17.17 12.43
N LEU A 574 -18.91 17.24 11.76
CA LEU A 574 -18.85 17.38 10.31
C LEU A 574 -19.67 16.23 9.74
N GLY A 575 -20.65 16.53 8.89
CA GLY A 575 -21.76 15.68 8.44
C GLY A 575 -21.39 14.32 7.84
N TYR A 576 -20.75 13.44 8.61
CA TYR A 576 -20.70 12.01 8.38
C TYR A 576 -22.11 11.40 8.51
N ALA A 577 -23.06 12.13 9.11
CA ALA A 577 -24.42 11.69 9.38
C ALA A 577 -25.57 12.49 8.72
N THR A 578 -25.34 13.55 7.93
CA THR A 578 -26.47 14.39 7.47
C THR A 578 -26.24 15.14 6.14
N GLU A 579 -26.60 14.49 5.03
CA GLU A 579 -27.35 15.20 3.96
C GLU A 579 -28.81 14.72 3.86
N LEU A 580 -29.19 13.84 4.79
CA LEU A 580 -30.55 13.45 5.12
C LEU A 580 -30.54 13.35 6.64
N GLY A 581 -31.29 14.20 7.35
CA GLY A 581 -31.46 14.08 8.80
C GLY A 581 -31.86 12.65 9.22
N PRO A 582 -31.65 12.24 10.48
CA PRO A 582 -32.32 11.04 10.95
C PRO A 582 -33.84 11.24 10.78
N PRO A 583 -34.61 10.24 10.31
CA PRO A 583 -36.06 10.29 10.43
C PRO A 583 -36.41 10.50 11.91
N SER A 584 -37.50 11.24 12.17
CA SER A 584 -37.93 11.72 13.49
C SER A 584 -38.17 10.64 14.56
N ASP A 585 -37.95 9.36 14.24
CA ASP A 585 -38.10 8.22 15.14
C ASP A 585 -36.90 7.27 15.02
N MET A 586 -35.77 7.61 15.66
CA MET A 586 -34.75 6.59 15.96
C MET A 586 -34.06 6.84 17.31
N PRO A 587 -34.08 5.85 18.23
CA PRO A 587 -33.39 5.96 19.51
C PRO A 587 -31.87 5.95 19.34
N LEU A 588 -31.18 6.76 20.14
CA LEU A 588 -29.73 6.77 20.28
C LEU A 588 -29.23 5.33 20.46
N ALA A 589 -28.36 4.87 19.56
CA ALA A 589 -27.67 3.60 19.75
C ALA A 589 -26.92 3.63 21.09
N PRO A 590 -27.00 2.58 21.92
CA PRO A 590 -26.34 2.57 23.23
C PRO A 590 -24.84 2.77 23.05
N SER A 591 -24.28 3.64 23.89
CA SER A 591 -22.86 3.93 24.01
C SER A 591 -22.05 2.65 24.16
N ILE A 592 -21.46 2.18 23.06
CA ILE A 592 -20.39 1.19 23.12
C ILE A 592 -19.10 1.96 23.38
N ASP A 593 -18.82 2.19 24.66
CA ASP A 593 -17.48 2.45 25.16
C ASP A 593 -16.63 1.20 24.91
N THR A 594 -15.66 1.30 23.99
CA THR A 594 -14.37 0.57 23.93
C THR A 594 -13.81 0.69 22.50
N CYS A 595 -12.52 1.02 22.37
CA CYS A 595 -11.73 1.13 21.12
C CYS A 595 -11.50 2.54 20.54
N THR A 596 -11.36 3.58 21.37
CA THR A 596 -10.78 4.86 20.92
C THR A 596 -9.25 4.76 20.86
N PRO A 597 -8.58 4.94 19.71
CA PRO A 597 -7.13 5.10 19.69
C PRO A 597 -6.74 6.40 20.43
N SER A 598 -5.60 6.39 21.13
CA SER A 598 -5.09 7.53 21.91
C SER A 598 -5.08 8.83 21.07
N PRO A 599 -5.41 10.01 21.65
CA PRO A 599 -5.42 11.31 20.95
C PRO A 599 -4.13 11.64 20.18
N SER A 600 -3.02 11.07 20.60
CA SER A 600 -1.70 11.18 19.97
C SER A 600 -1.57 10.52 18.59
N VAL A 601 -2.41 9.53 18.24
CA VAL A 601 -2.46 8.92 16.89
C VAL A 601 -3.25 9.79 15.91
N LEU A 602 -4.25 10.53 16.41
CA LEU A 602 -5.11 11.41 15.62
C LEU A 602 -4.51 12.82 15.41
N ALA A 603 -3.48 13.18 16.17
CA ALA A 603 -2.82 14.50 16.11
C ALA A 603 -2.07 14.79 14.79
N GLY A 604 -1.80 13.75 13.97
CA GLY A 604 -1.15 13.90 12.66
C GLY A 604 -2.10 14.02 11.46
N SER A 605 -3.42 13.89 11.69
CA SER A 605 -4.42 13.83 10.62
C SER A 605 -4.81 15.23 10.18
N ARG A 606 -4.45 15.64 8.95
CA ARG A 606 -5.04 16.84 8.35
C ARG A 606 -6.50 16.56 7.97
N PRO A 607 -7.42 17.54 8.09
CA PRO A 607 -8.80 17.34 7.70
C PRO A 607 -8.93 16.92 6.24
N ASN A 608 -9.42 15.71 6.00
CA ASN A 608 -9.44 15.12 4.66
C ASN A 608 -10.67 15.61 3.90
N THR A 609 -10.50 16.60 3.02
CA THR A 609 -11.59 17.22 2.23
C THR A 609 -12.07 16.37 1.05
N ARG A 610 -11.39 15.24 0.74
CA ARG A 610 -11.66 14.40 -0.44
C ARG A 610 -12.23 13.02 -0.13
N LEU A 611 -12.46 12.71 1.15
CA LEU A 611 -13.04 11.44 1.58
C LEU A 611 -14.56 11.53 1.60
N THR A 612 -15.25 10.58 0.97
CA THR A 612 -16.71 10.54 0.93
C THR A 612 -17.24 9.39 1.79
N ALA A 613 -18.17 9.69 2.71
CA ALA A 613 -18.70 8.71 3.67
C ALA A 613 -19.41 7.53 2.99
N HIS A 614 -20.10 7.78 1.87
CA HIS A 614 -20.75 6.72 1.09
C HIS A 614 -19.73 5.71 0.53
N THR A 615 -18.59 6.16 -0.02
CA THR A 615 -17.54 5.26 -0.50
C THR A 615 -16.93 4.44 0.64
N VAL A 616 -16.73 5.05 1.82
CA VAL A 616 -16.23 4.32 3.01
C VAL A 616 -17.22 3.24 3.46
N ARG A 617 -18.54 3.53 3.42
CA ARG A 617 -19.59 2.53 3.71
C ARG A 617 -19.66 1.43 2.66
N SER A 618 -19.54 1.76 1.38
CA SER A 618 -19.45 0.77 0.30
C SER A 618 -18.26 -0.18 0.55
N MET A 619 -17.07 0.36 0.85
CA MET A 619 -15.90 -0.45 1.20
C MET A 619 -16.14 -1.31 2.44
N LEU A 620 -16.79 -0.76 3.48
CA LEU A 620 -17.15 -1.50 4.69
C LEU A 620 -18.08 -2.67 4.38
N TRP A 621 -19.10 -2.47 3.55
CA TRP A 621 -20.00 -3.54 3.10
C TRP A 621 -19.26 -4.63 2.36
N GLY A 622 -18.43 -4.24 1.39
CA GLY A 622 -17.69 -5.20 0.60
C GLY A 622 -16.76 -6.07 1.45
N VAL A 623 -15.96 -5.43 2.30
CA VAL A 623 -15.03 -6.16 3.16
C VAL A 623 -15.74 -7.00 4.23
N SER A 624 -16.85 -6.52 4.80
CA SER A 624 -17.64 -7.27 5.79
C SER A 624 -18.30 -8.51 5.19
N SER A 625 -18.71 -8.42 3.92
CA SER A 625 -19.40 -9.49 3.20
C SER A 625 -18.44 -10.36 2.38
N ARG A 626 -17.13 -10.08 2.43
CA ARG A 626 -16.08 -10.70 1.61
C ARG A 626 -16.37 -10.66 0.11
N VAL A 627 -16.85 -9.51 -0.37
CA VAL A 627 -17.10 -9.22 -1.79
C VAL A 627 -16.25 -8.04 -2.25
N THR A 628 -15.79 -8.10 -3.50
CA THR A 628 -15.03 -7.04 -4.16
C THR A 628 -15.88 -5.77 -4.21
N THR A 629 -15.34 -4.66 -3.71
CA THR A 629 -15.94 -3.33 -3.91
C THR A 629 -15.31 -2.68 -5.13
N LEU A 630 -16.16 -2.34 -6.11
CA LEU A 630 -15.78 -1.62 -7.31
C LEU A 630 -16.13 -0.13 -7.15
N THR A 631 -15.13 0.75 -7.31
CA THR A 631 -15.29 2.20 -7.13
C THR A 631 -14.49 2.96 -8.17
N ALA A 632 -15.00 4.11 -8.61
CA ALA A 632 -14.25 5.05 -9.43
C ALA A 632 -13.63 6.19 -8.60
N ASN A 633 -13.85 6.20 -7.28
CA ASN A 633 -13.39 7.26 -6.38
C ASN A 633 -11.97 7.01 -5.87
N ARG A 634 -10.99 7.11 -6.78
CA ARG A 634 -9.55 6.92 -6.49
C ARG A 634 -9.04 7.83 -5.36
N ALA A 635 -9.63 9.02 -5.20
CA ALA A 635 -9.26 9.96 -4.15
C ALA A 635 -9.66 9.44 -2.76
N SER A 636 -10.89 8.94 -2.60
CA SER A 636 -11.36 8.33 -1.35
C SER A 636 -10.58 7.05 -1.03
N VAL A 637 -10.27 6.22 -2.03
CA VAL A 637 -9.42 5.03 -1.82
C VAL A 637 -8.04 5.44 -1.27
N ARG A 638 -7.35 6.40 -1.91
CA ARG A 638 -6.05 6.90 -1.41
C ARG A 638 -6.13 7.46 0.01
N ALA A 639 -7.20 8.18 0.32
CA ALA A 639 -7.46 8.70 1.65
C ALA A 639 -7.59 7.57 2.70
N VAL A 640 -8.42 6.57 2.43
CA VAL A 640 -8.60 5.41 3.31
C VAL A 640 -7.29 4.65 3.50
N LEU A 641 -6.51 4.43 2.43
CA LEU A 641 -5.23 3.73 2.51
C LEU A 641 -4.18 4.51 3.31
N ARG A 642 -4.18 5.84 3.20
CA ARG A 642 -3.33 6.70 4.04
C ARG A 642 -3.70 6.56 5.52
N GLU A 643 -4.98 6.61 5.85
CA GLU A 643 -5.46 6.44 7.23
C GLU A 643 -5.16 5.03 7.76
N MET A 644 -5.27 4.02 6.90
CA MET A 644 -4.88 2.65 7.22
C MET A 644 -3.39 2.54 7.56
N LYS A 645 -2.51 3.28 6.85
CA LYS A 645 -1.08 3.38 7.19
C LYS A 645 -0.85 4.09 8.53
N ILE A 646 -1.52 5.22 8.76
CA ILE A 646 -1.42 5.99 10.02
C ILE A 646 -1.85 5.13 11.22
N LEU A 647 -2.99 4.45 11.12
CA LEU A 647 -3.53 3.57 12.16
C LEU A 647 -2.65 2.31 12.38
N ALA A 648 -1.93 1.87 11.36
CA ALA A 648 -0.90 0.84 11.51
C ALA A 648 0.37 1.35 12.22
N GLY A 649 0.51 2.66 12.39
CA GLY A 649 1.67 3.34 12.99
C GLY A 649 2.75 3.75 11.99
N ILE A 650 2.46 3.72 10.68
CA ILE A 650 3.34 4.17 9.61
C ILE A 650 3.17 5.69 9.50
N GLY A 651 4.00 6.45 10.21
CA GLY A 651 3.96 7.91 10.13
C GLY A 651 4.29 8.42 8.73
N SER A 652 3.53 9.39 8.21
CA SER A 652 3.93 10.12 7.01
C SER A 652 4.97 11.15 7.42
N ASN A 653 6.23 10.93 7.10
CA ASN A 653 7.17 12.05 7.06
C ASN A 653 6.69 12.99 5.94
N SER A 654 6.39 14.21 6.34
CA SER A 654 6.11 15.34 5.47
C SER A 654 7.38 15.70 4.73
N ASP A 655 7.62 15.13 3.55
CA ASP A 655 8.55 15.62 2.53
C ASP A 655 8.30 14.87 1.20
N GLU A 656 7.10 14.99 0.65
CA GLU A 656 6.85 14.70 -0.77
C GLU A 656 6.14 15.90 -1.39
N VAL A 657 6.95 16.91 -1.70
CA VAL A 657 6.61 17.98 -2.65
C VAL A 657 6.73 17.40 -4.05
N GLY A 658 5.78 17.77 -4.91
CA GLY A 658 5.45 17.08 -6.16
C GLY A 658 6.58 16.96 -7.17
N GLY A 659 6.54 15.84 -7.89
CA GLY A 659 7.22 15.64 -9.17
C GLY A 659 6.25 14.92 -10.11
N ALA A 660 5.60 15.68 -10.98
CA ALA A 660 4.93 15.14 -12.15
C ALA A 660 6.01 14.69 -13.14
N LEU A 661 6.02 13.41 -13.49
CA LEU A 661 6.76 12.92 -14.65
C LEU A 661 5.81 12.07 -15.49
N GLU A 662 5.72 12.47 -16.74
CA GLU A 662 4.86 11.95 -17.79
C GLU A 662 5.25 10.50 -18.12
N HIS A 663 4.27 9.60 -18.13
CA HIS A 663 4.44 8.23 -18.61
C HIS A 663 4.04 8.15 -20.09
N GLN A 664 4.98 7.71 -20.93
CA GLN A 664 4.70 7.23 -22.28
C GLN A 664 4.39 5.73 -22.25
N ASP A 665 3.37 5.38 -23.03
CA ASP A 665 2.83 4.06 -23.27
C ASP A 665 3.85 3.01 -23.72
N SER A 666 3.64 1.76 -23.31
CA SER A 666 4.06 0.59 -24.09
C SER A 666 3.09 -0.56 -23.88
N LYS A 667 2.25 -0.79 -24.89
CA LYS A 667 1.41 -1.98 -25.09
C LYS A 667 2.28 -3.20 -25.38
N ASN A 668 1.88 -4.37 -24.87
CA ASN A 668 1.75 -5.61 -25.64
C ASN A 668 1.11 -6.73 -24.81
N GLY A 669 0.12 -7.42 -25.40
CA GLY A 669 -0.48 -8.63 -24.86
C GLY A 669 0.24 -9.91 -25.31
N VAL A 670 -0.24 -11.06 -24.80
CA VAL A 670 -0.53 -12.31 -25.54
C VAL A 670 -0.98 -13.43 -24.56
N ASP A 671 -1.86 -14.27 -25.12
CA ASP A 671 -2.61 -15.44 -24.65
C ASP A 671 -2.00 -16.47 -23.68
N GLY A 672 -2.90 -17.00 -22.82
CA GLY A 672 -3.30 -18.41 -22.88
C GLY A 672 -2.67 -19.39 -21.87
N LYS A 673 -3.42 -19.75 -20.81
CA LYS A 673 -3.89 -21.13 -20.55
C LYS A 673 -4.79 -21.24 -19.32
N LYS A 674 -5.87 -22.01 -19.49
CA LYS A 674 -6.86 -22.42 -18.50
C LYS A 674 -6.23 -23.14 -17.29
N GLY A 675 -6.69 -22.77 -16.11
CA GLY A 675 -6.56 -23.53 -14.87
C GLY A 675 -7.57 -22.96 -13.87
N GLU A 676 -8.65 -23.69 -13.63
CA GLU A 676 -9.69 -23.34 -12.66
C GLU A 676 -9.43 -23.98 -11.29
N LEU A 677 -9.76 -23.20 -10.26
CA LEU A 677 -10.21 -23.53 -8.89
C LEU A 677 -9.22 -23.95 -7.77
N GLY A 678 -9.30 -23.16 -6.69
CA GLY A 678 -9.11 -23.53 -5.28
C GLY A 678 -8.40 -22.50 -4.38
N ASP A 679 -9.12 -21.47 -3.90
CA ASP A 679 -8.74 -20.52 -2.81
C ASP A 679 -7.86 -19.29 -3.16
N ASP A 680 -7.96 -18.86 -4.43
CA ASP A 680 -6.89 -18.20 -5.22
C ASP A 680 -7.12 -16.73 -5.63
N GLY A 681 -6.43 -15.78 -5.00
CA GLY A 681 -6.21 -14.44 -5.57
C GLY A 681 -7.48 -13.64 -5.87
N VAL A 682 -8.28 -13.32 -4.85
CA VAL A 682 -9.47 -12.46 -4.99
C VAL A 682 -9.12 -10.99 -4.71
N ALA A 683 -9.74 -10.03 -5.39
CA ALA A 683 -9.56 -8.60 -5.15
C ALA A 683 -10.51 -8.09 -4.06
N VAL A 684 -10.01 -7.31 -3.08
CA VAL A 684 -10.87 -6.63 -2.08
C VAL A 684 -11.45 -5.35 -2.65
N LEU A 685 -10.60 -4.55 -3.32
CA LEU A 685 -11.01 -3.33 -4.01
C LEU A 685 -10.63 -3.43 -5.48
N TRP A 686 -11.51 -2.96 -6.34
CA TRP A 686 -11.25 -2.75 -7.75
C TRP A 686 -11.51 -1.27 -8.04
N VAL A 687 -10.47 -0.57 -8.50
CA VAL A 687 -10.53 0.87 -8.73
C VAL A 687 -10.44 1.13 -10.22
N VAL A 688 -11.46 1.80 -10.75
CA VAL A 688 -11.56 2.19 -12.16
C VAL A 688 -11.44 3.70 -12.30
N GLU A 689 -11.33 4.17 -13.53
CA GLU A 689 -11.33 5.60 -13.81
C GLU A 689 -12.70 6.24 -13.59
N PRO A 690 -12.74 7.51 -13.14
CA PRO A 690 -13.98 8.23 -12.95
C PRO A 690 -14.66 8.59 -14.27
N ARG A 691 -15.99 8.53 -14.26
CA ARG A 691 -16.89 9.11 -15.28
C ARG A 691 -17.96 9.92 -14.57
N SER A 692 -18.20 11.14 -15.06
CA SER A 692 -19.24 12.05 -14.58
C SER A 692 -20.47 11.99 -15.47
N LEU A 693 -21.62 12.44 -14.97
CA LEU A 693 -22.77 12.74 -15.82
C LEU A 693 -22.41 13.88 -16.78
N ALA A 694 -22.74 13.73 -18.05
CA ALA A 694 -22.22 14.57 -19.11
C ALA A 694 -23.24 14.93 -20.18
N GLU A 695 -24.40 14.26 -20.24
CA GLU A 695 -25.39 14.44 -21.32
C GLU A 695 -25.83 15.90 -21.48
N GLN A 696 -26.14 16.59 -20.39
CA GLN A 696 -26.57 18.00 -20.41
C GLN A 696 -25.46 19.00 -20.79
N MET A 697 -24.19 18.56 -20.76
CA MET A 697 -23.03 19.38 -21.07
C MET A 697 -22.51 19.15 -22.50
N ARG A 698 -23.14 18.24 -23.26
CA ARG A 698 -22.77 18.01 -24.64
C ARG A 698 -23.18 19.18 -25.52
N SER A 699 -22.29 19.61 -26.41
CA SER A 699 -22.51 20.75 -27.31
C SER A 699 -23.71 20.54 -28.24
N ASP A 700 -23.98 19.32 -28.70
CA ASP A 700 -25.14 19.02 -29.55
C ASP A 700 -26.48 19.07 -28.79
N VAL A 701 -26.50 18.66 -27.53
CA VAL A 701 -27.69 18.76 -26.66
C VAL A 701 -27.96 20.21 -26.25
N VAL A 702 -26.90 20.95 -25.92
CA VAL A 702 -26.97 22.38 -25.62
C VAL A 702 -27.49 23.17 -26.82
N ASN A 703 -27.00 22.88 -28.02
CA ASN A 703 -27.41 23.58 -29.25
C ASN A 703 -28.84 23.27 -29.70
N ALA A 704 -29.35 22.08 -29.37
CA ALA A 704 -30.74 21.69 -29.65
C ALA A 704 -31.75 22.29 -28.65
N GLY A 705 -31.27 22.85 -27.53
CA GLY A 705 -32.10 23.48 -26.50
C GLY A 705 -32.32 24.97 -26.73
N GLU A 706 -33.35 25.34 -27.48
CA GLU A 706 -33.98 26.65 -27.28
C GLU A 706 -34.54 26.71 -25.85
N GLY A 707 -33.91 27.53 -24.99
CA GLY A 707 -34.49 28.06 -23.76
C GLY A 707 -35.01 27.05 -22.73
N VAL A 708 -34.13 26.43 -21.96
CA VAL A 708 -34.49 26.01 -20.59
C VAL A 708 -33.97 27.08 -19.64
N ASN A 709 -34.89 27.93 -19.17
CA ASN A 709 -34.65 28.88 -18.09
C ASN A 709 -34.01 28.15 -16.89
N ALA A 710 -32.85 28.61 -16.47
CA ALA A 710 -32.33 28.47 -15.12
C ALA A 710 -32.02 29.86 -14.60
#